data_AF-A0A1G2Y498-F1
#
_entry.id   AF-A0A1G2Y498-F1
#
_cell.length_a   1.000
_cell.length_b   1.000
_cell.length_c   1.000
_cell.angle_alpha   90.00
_cell.angle_beta   90.00
_cell.angle_gamma   90.00
#
_symmetry.space_group_name_H-M   'P 1'
#
loop_
_entity.id
_entity.type
_entity.pdbx_description
1 polymer ?
#
loop_
_entity_poly.entity_id
_entity_poly.type
_entity_poly.pdbx_seq_one_letter_code
_entity_poly.pdbx_strand_id
1 'polypeptide(L)'
;MSLKLIPPKEVADCLRANSVDTDKLILCTNSDIDSLGKYKSIWLAVDKTKVYVVSDGHDPSLQIELAIDKVSEFRCDGTIGSGLLQARVDGTFVDLMRYSNRFADRFSKIARKLDHYIHGEPIVIHEDENEDLRRCKTCGLMLGFVGDTCPRCVNKGAVLSRMWKLMKPYRWMAFVVMALLVTGIGLDLVAPQLTRYLVDNVLPGSKEAARKIQSEPFTFNTHLKMLLEVVAILALVQTLRMGVNMISGRIGSTIGTAITGDMRCRLVEHLQKLSVSYYDRQQVGSLVGRVAYDTEALHGFVNQLTGGFLFQLIMLVGVGAMMFTINVKLACYTLIPAPLVIAGSYVFWQYIYPHYYRFWDASSKQAGMLSGILSGVRVVKAFSQETREIDRFSNASDYLRTSRRTVDYAINTFNPIMGIVFMLGGWIVWYVGGKDVLSEKMTLGELMAFFGYLAMFYGPLGMLSQFTNWLTQFVTQAHRIFEILDSPVDIMDPAKAKHIKPMKGHLQFENVSFGYHRHSPVLHDINLDIQPGEMIGIVGRSGSGKTTIINMLCRFYDVLEGAVKVDGIDVREVNLDELRSQIGVVLQEPFLFRGSIWDNVTYGRPESHFEEVVTASKAGNCHDFIMRTPHGYDTWVGERGAGLSGGERQRISIARVLLTDPRVLILDEATSNVDAESEASIQEALAEVVKGRTTIAIAHRLSTLRRATRIIVVDQGRIAEVGSHQELLDQKGIYAKLVKIQGQNHMPNIELLTAEADAENRANMGEHEGTGDLPPLRSHHARWLTPENSVVHIGNLGALHVTVMNEAIYGGVFAVRCLPVHFMRKYISLRYLDSEKHEIEVGLIRDLDQWPAEAQRLITESLLKRYFVHTITSINNIEVFNGYLNFDVETDLGPIQFMMRWQGDKAHNYGHGGKMIIDTDENRYLVPDVDKLSESERRLFLRHIYW
;
A
#
# COMPACT_ATOMS: atom_id res chain seq x y z
N MET A 1 -34.71 -2.63 8.68
CA MET A 1 -35.32 -3.55 7.70
C MET A 1 -35.70 -4.81 8.47
N SER A 2 -36.94 -4.94 8.93
CA SER A 2 -37.32 -6.00 9.89
C SER A 2 -37.41 -7.39 9.25
N LEU A 3 -36.96 -8.43 9.96
CA LEU A 3 -37.22 -9.85 9.65
C LEU A 3 -38.63 -10.31 10.06
N LYS A 4 -39.31 -9.51 10.88
CA LYS A 4 -40.71 -9.70 11.27
C LYS A 4 -41.49 -8.42 10.93
N LEU A 5 -41.97 -8.35 9.69
CA LEU A 5 -42.85 -7.31 9.19
C LEU A 5 -44.31 -7.71 9.41
N ILE A 6 -45.16 -6.72 9.62
CA ILE A 6 -46.61 -6.92 9.63
C ILE A 6 -47.07 -6.91 8.16
N PRO A 7 -47.68 -7.99 7.65
CA PRO A 7 -48.17 -8.02 6.28
C PRO A 7 -49.30 -6.98 6.08
N PRO A 8 -49.43 -6.38 4.88
CA PRO A 8 -50.55 -5.53 4.50
C PRO A 8 -51.87 -6.27 4.69
N LYS A 9 -52.97 -5.54 4.94
CA LYS A 9 -54.30 -6.14 5.18
C LYS A 9 -54.69 -7.14 4.07
N GLU A 10 -54.46 -6.78 2.81
CA GLU A 10 -54.77 -7.63 1.65
C GLU A 10 -54.00 -8.96 1.67
N VAL A 11 -52.72 -8.94 2.06
CA VAL A 11 -51.87 -10.14 2.19
C VAL A 11 -52.27 -10.95 3.43
N ALA A 12 -52.58 -10.29 4.54
CA ALA A 12 -53.06 -10.94 5.76
C ALA A 12 -54.41 -11.63 5.54
N ASP A 13 -55.32 -11.00 4.79
CA ASP A 13 -56.62 -11.56 4.44
C ASP A 13 -56.47 -12.75 3.47
N CYS A 14 -55.53 -12.68 2.52
CA CYS A 14 -55.16 -13.82 1.66
C CYS A 14 -54.59 -15.00 2.48
N LEU A 15 -53.71 -14.73 3.45
CA LEU A 15 -53.18 -15.75 4.36
C LEU A 15 -54.30 -16.39 5.22
N ARG A 16 -55.21 -15.58 5.78
CA ARG A 16 -56.36 -16.07 6.56
C ARG A 16 -57.36 -16.87 5.73
N ALA A 17 -57.60 -16.47 4.48
CA ALA A 17 -58.45 -17.21 3.55
C ALA A 17 -57.89 -18.62 3.26
N ASN A 18 -56.56 -18.80 3.36
CA ASN A 18 -55.87 -20.08 3.24
C ASN A 18 -55.61 -20.76 4.61
N SER A 19 -56.39 -20.42 5.65
CA SER A 19 -56.30 -21.00 7.00
C SER A 19 -54.96 -20.78 7.74
N VAL A 20 -54.19 -19.75 7.37
CA VAL A 20 -52.94 -19.38 8.07
C VAL A 20 -53.24 -18.42 9.20
N ASP A 21 -52.86 -18.79 10.43
CA ASP A 21 -52.97 -17.92 11.60
C ASP A 21 -51.86 -16.87 11.59
N THR A 22 -52.21 -15.63 11.22
CA THR A 22 -51.27 -14.51 11.10
C THR A 22 -50.56 -14.16 12.41
N ASP A 23 -51.15 -14.52 13.56
CA ASP A 23 -50.59 -14.22 14.89
C ASP A 23 -49.54 -15.25 15.33
N LYS A 24 -49.48 -16.42 14.64
CA LYS A 24 -48.53 -17.51 14.92
C LYS A 24 -47.36 -17.59 13.94
N LEU A 25 -47.18 -16.57 13.08
CA LEU A 25 -46.05 -16.51 12.16
C LEU A 25 -44.72 -16.32 12.90
N ILE A 26 -43.76 -17.18 12.60
CA ILE A 26 -42.40 -17.17 13.15
C ILE A 26 -41.56 -16.12 12.41
N LEU A 27 -41.71 -16.06 11.08
CA LEU A 27 -41.00 -15.13 10.20
C LEU A 27 -41.99 -14.55 9.17
N CYS A 28 -41.92 -13.24 8.93
CA CYS A 28 -42.68 -12.60 7.85
C CYS A 28 -41.88 -11.44 7.25
N THR A 29 -41.60 -11.49 5.95
CA THR A 29 -40.84 -10.44 5.25
C THR A 29 -41.32 -10.27 3.81
N ASN A 30 -40.88 -9.22 3.14
CA ASN A 30 -41.13 -9.00 1.71
C ASN A 30 -39.84 -8.90 0.86
N SER A 31 -39.97 -9.15 -0.44
CA SER A 31 -39.04 -8.75 -1.51
C SER A 31 -39.61 -7.61 -2.36
N ASP A 32 -38.82 -7.15 -3.33
CA ASP A 32 -39.13 -6.04 -4.23
C ASP A 32 -39.31 -6.42 -5.70
N ILE A 33 -39.03 -7.67 -6.06
CA ILE A 33 -39.17 -8.17 -7.42
C ILE A 33 -39.89 -9.51 -7.44
N ASP A 34 -40.64 -9.76 -8.51
CA ASP A 34 -41.26 -11.05 -8.78
C ASP A 34 -40.29 -12.08 -9.41
N SER A 35 -40.78 -13.30 -9.66
CA SER A 35 -39.98 -14.36 -10.30
C SER A 35 -39.43 -13.95 -11.67
N LEU A 36 -40.13 -13.07 -12.41
CA LEU A 36 -39.72 -12.55 -13.71
C LEU A 36 -38.82 -11.31 -13.62
N GLY A 37 -38.58 -10.78 -12.41
CA GLY A 37 -37.75 -9.59 -12.18
C GLY A 37 -38.48 -8.25 -12.37
N LYS A 38 -39.82 -8.24 -12.41
CA LYS A 38 -40.61 -6.99 -12.38
C LYS A 38 -40.71 -6.49 -10.94
N TYR A 39 -40.65 -5.17 -10.75
CA TYR A 39 -40.80 -4.56 -9.44
C TYR A 39 -42.23 -4.75 -8.90
N LYS A 40 -42.39 -5.76 -8.04
CA LYS A 40 -43.64 -6.13 -7.37
C LYS A 40 -43.26 -6.75 -6.03
N SER A 41 -43.94 -6.37 -4.96
CA SER A 41 -43.66 -6.95 -3.66
C SER A 41 -44.18 -8.39 -3.58
N ILE A 42 -43.38 -9.28 -3.03
CA ILE A 42 -43.76 -10.66 -2.71
C ILE A 42 -43.43 -10.89 -1.25
N TRP A 43 -44.37 -11.49 -0.52
CA TRP A 43 -44.28 -11.75 0.90
C TRP A 43 -43.94 -13.21 1.17
N LEU A 44 -42.96 -13.42 2.05
CA LEU A 44 -42.61 -14.71 2.62
C LEU A 44 -43.17 -14.76 4.04
N ALA A 45 -44.00 -15.75 4.34
CA ALA A 45 -44.56 -15.99 5.66
C ALA A 45 -44.24 -17.43 6.08
N VAL A 46 -43.82 -17.64 7.32
CA VAL A 46 -43.41 -18.95 7.83
C VAL A 46 -44.11 -19.23 9.14
N ASP A 47 -44.85 -20.33 9.21
CA ASP A 47 -45.41 -20.89 10.44
C ASP A 47 -44.55 -22.06 10.97
N LYS A 48 -44.99 -22.76 12.02
CA LYS A 48 -44.22 -23.89 12.60
C LYS A 48 -44.04 -25.08 11.66
N THR A 49 -44.89 -25.20 10.65
CA THR A 49 -45.06 -26.38 9.81
C THR A 49 -44.88 -26.12 8.31
N LYS A 50 -45.05 -24.88 7.85
CA LYS A 50 -45.15 -24.51 6.42
C LYS A 50 -44.54 -23.15 6.13
N VAL A 51 -44.05 -22.99 4.89
CA VAL A 51 -43.59 -21.76 4.27
C VAL A 51 -44.58 -21.35 3.17
N TYR A 52 -45.00 -20.09 3.19
CA TYR A 52 -45.93 -19.51 2.23
C TYR A 52 -45.29 -18.33 1.50
N VAL A 53 -45.49 -18.27 0.18
CA VAL A 53 -45.08 -17.14 -0.65
C VAL A 53 -46.33 -16.52 -1.27
N VAL A 54 -46.60 -15.26 -0.97
CA VAL A 54 -47.82 -14.54 -1.41
C VAL A 54 -47.43 -13.32 -2.21
N SER A 55 -48.07 -13.11 -3.37
CA SER A 55 -47.83 -11.89 -4.15
C SER A 55 -48.64 -10.70 -3.65
N ASP A 56 -48.05 -9.50 -3.68
CA ASP A 56 -48.67 -8.23 -3.27
C ASP A 56 -49.26 -7.49 -4.49
N GLY A 57 -50.51 -6.99 -4.43
CA GLY A 57 -51.17 -6.26 -5.52
C GLY A 57 -52.70 -6.37 -5.49
N HIS A 58 -53.39 -5.82 -6.51
CA HIS A 58 -54.87 -5.75 -6.58
C HIS A 58 -55.62 -7.11 -6.48
N ASP A 59 -54.91 -8.23 -6.61
CA ASP A 59 -55.45 -9.58 -6.39
C ASP A 59 -54.34 -10.46 -5.77
N PRO A 60 -54.18 -10.46 -4.43
CA PRO A 60 -53.12 -11.20 -3.76
C PRO A 60 -53.40 -12.71 -3.83
N SER A 61 -52.51 -13.45 -4.49
CA SER A 61 -52.60 -14.91 -4.60
C SER A 61 -51.45 -15.61 -3.87
N LEU A 62 -51.76 -16.73 -3.24
CA LEU A 62 -50.76 -17.68 -2.73
C LEU A 62 -50.05 -18.33 -3.92
N GLN A 63 -48.74 -18.10 -4.05
CA GLN A 63 -47.93 -18.62 -5.16
C GLN A 63 -47.31 -19.97 -4.82
N ILE A 64 -46.82 -20.12 -3.60
CA ILE A 64 -46.15 -21.33 -3.13
C ILE A 64 -46.61 -21.63 -1.70
N GLU A 65 -46.93 -22.90 -1.46
CA GLU A 65 -47.14 -23.50 -0.15
C GLU A 65 -46.21 -24.71 -0.03
N LEU A 66 -45.30 -24.67 0.94
CA LEU A 66 -44.29 -25.71 1.12
C LEU A 66 -44.28 -26.19 2.57
N ALA A 67 -44.44 -27.50 2.77
CA ALA A 67 -44.35 -28.11 4.09
C ALA A 67 -42.89 -28.27 4.51
N ILE A 68 -42.53 -27.78 5.70
CA ILE A 68 -41.14 -27.72 6.19
C ILE A 68 -40.56 -29.12 6.38
N ASP A 69 -41.40 -30.11 6.71
CA ASP A 69 -41.04 -31.52 6.86
C ASP A 69 -40.52 -32.19 5.57
N LYS A 70 -40.86 -31.63 4.41
CA LYS A 70 -40.39 -32.11 3.09
C LYS A 70 -39.13 -31.40 2.60
N VAL A 71 -38.66 -30.38 3.32
CA VAL A 71 -37.49 -29.60 2.92
C VAL A 71 -36.24 -30.18 3.57
N SER A 72 -35.24 -30.48 2.77
CA SER A 72 -33.95 -30.96 3.29
C SER A 72 -32.93 -29.84 3.52
N GLU A 73 -33.06 -28.71 2.81
CA GLU A 73 -32.08 -27.63 2.81
C GLU A 73 -32.72 -26.31 2.32
N PHE A 74 -32.39 -25.19 2.97
CA PHE A 74 -32.67 -23.84 2.46
C PHE A 74 -31.38 -23.12 2.09
N ARG A 75 -31.36 -22.45 0.92
CA ARG A 75 -30.19 -21.66 0.51
C ARG A 75 -30.58 -20.39 -0.24
N CYS A 76 -29.64 -19.45 -0.29
CA CYS A 76 -29.70 -18.33 -1.21
C CYS A 76 -28.72 -18.54 -2.35
N ASP A 77 -29.19 -18.33 -3.58
CA ASP A 77 -28.33 -18.32 -4.77
C ASP A 77 -28.21 -16.92 -5.35
N GLY A 78 -26.97 -16.48 -5.59
CA GLY A 78 -26.66 -15.16 -6.12
C GLY A 78 -26.74 -15.15 -7.64
N THR A 79 -27.60 -14.30 -8.20
CA THR A 79 -27.73 -14.11 -9.65
C THR A 79 -27.24 -12.71 -10.06
N ILE A 80 -27.14 -12.45 -11.36
CA ILE A 80 -26.67 -11.14 -11.84
C ILE A 80 -27.72 -10.07 -11.51
N GLY A 81 -27.42 -9.23 -10.51
CA GLY A 81 -28.27 -8.13 -10.07
C GLY A 81 -29.43 -8.50 -9.11
N SER A 82 -29.57 -9.78 -8.75
CA SER A 82 -30.62 -10.28 -7.85
C SER A 82 -30.15 -11.51 -7.07
N GLY A 83 -30.96 -12.04 -6.16
CA GLY A 83 -30.79 -13.37 -5.58
C GLY A 83 -32.09 -14.15 -5.56
N LEU A 84 -31.95 -15.46 -5.41
CA LEU A 84 -33.05 -16.43 -5.30
C LEU A 84 -32.98 -17.07 -3.92
N LEU A 85 -34.12 -17.18 -3.24
CA LEU A 85 -34.28 -18.06 -2.08
C LEU A 85 -34.79 -19.41 -2.59
N GLN A 86 -34.05 -20.48 -2.31
CA GLN A 86 -34.35 -21.82 -2.78
C GLN A 86 -34.56 -22.78 -1.60
N ALA A 87 -35.45 -23.74 -1.78
CA ALA A 87 -35.62 -24.88 -0.88
C ALA A 87 -35.41 -26.18 -1.63
N ARG A 88 -34.75 -27.15 -1.00
CA ARG A 88 -34.54 -28.47 -1.58
C ARG A 88 -35.65 -29.43 -1.17
N VAL A 89 -36.42 -29.89 -2.14
CA VAL A 89 -37.58 -30.77 -1.97
C VAL A 89 -37.40 -31.98 -2.89
N ASP A 90 -37.53 -33.19 -2.34
CA ASP A 90 -37.34 -34.45 -3.07
C ASP A 90 -36.02 -34.51 -3.88
N GLY A 91 -34.96 -33.91 -3.34
CA GLY A 91 -33.63 -33.86 -3.95
C GLY A 91 -33.40 -32.73 -4.97
N THR A 92 -34.44 -31.97 -5.35
CA THR A 92 -34.37 -30.86 -6.32
C THR A 92 -34.53 -29.48 -5.65
N PHE A 93 -33.80 -28.47 -6.13
CA PHE A 93 -33.95 -27.09 -5.64
C PHE A 93 -35.13 -26.42 -6.35
N VAL A 94 -36.04 -25.87 -5.55
CA VAL A 94 -37.21 -25.10 -6.01
C VAL A 94 -37.02 -23.64 -5.62
N ASP A 95 -37.19 -22.75 -6.59
CA ASP A 95 -37.15 -21.30 -6.36
C ASP A 95 -38.40 -20.85 -5.60
N LEU A 96 -38.22 -20.40 -4.36
CA LEU A 96 -39.31 -19.89 -3.54
C LEU A 96 -39.63 -18.43 -3.88
N MET A 97 -38.60 -17.61 -3.98
CA MET A 97 -38.77 -16.19 -4.27
C MET A 97 -37.49 -15.54 -4.78
N ARG A 98 -37.67 -14.44 -5.50
CA ARG A 98 -36.59 -13.61 -6.01
C ARG A 98 -36.53 -12.27 -5.27
N TYR A 99 -35.34 -11.71 -5.12
CA TYR A 99 -35.10 -10.43 -4.46
C TYR A 99 -33.97 -9.65 -5.13
N SER A 100 -34.01 -8.33 -5.13
CA SER A 100 -32.88 -7.54 -5.64
C SER A 100 -31.72 -7.54 -4.64
N ASN A 101 -30.52 -7.16 -5.10
CA ASN A 101 -29.35 -7.02 -4.23
C ASN A 101 -29.55 -6.04 -3.06
N ARG A 102 -30.62 -5.23 -3.08
CA ARG A 102 -31.03 -4.40 -1.94
C ARG A 102 -31.36 -5.22 -0.69
N PHE A 103 -31.88 -6.44 -0.85
CA PHE A 103 -32.35 -7.30 0.24
C PHE A 103 -31.45 -8.52 0.49
N ALA A 104 -30.28 -8.60 -0.16
CA ALA A 104 -29.40 -9.77 -0.10
C ALA A 104 -28.96 -10.15 1.33
N ASP A 105 -28.63 -9.17 2.18
CA ASP A 105 -28.27 -9.42 3.58
C ASP A 105 -29.43 -10.05 4.36
N ARG A 106 -30.65 -9.53 4.15
CA ARG A 106 -31.86 -10.01 4.82
C ARG A 106 -32.16 -11.45 4.42
N PHE A 107 -32.18 -11.75 3.13
CA PHE A 107 -32.52 -13.10 2.65
C PHE A 107 -31.44 -14.13 2.98
N SER A 108 -30.16 -13.74 3.00
CA SER A 108 -29.08 -14.63 3.48
C SER A 108 -29.24 -15.04 4.95
N LYS A 109 -29.66 -14.10 5.82
CA LYS A 109 -29.99 -14.42 7.23
C LYS A 109 -31.21 -15.32 7.33
N ILE A 110 -32.23 -15.07 6.50
CA ILE A 110 -33.45 -15.88 6.46
C ILE A 110 -33.15 -17.31 6.04
N ALA A 111 -32.44 -17.52 4.93
CA ALA A 111 -32.11 -18.85 4.45
C ALA A 111 -31.39 -19.66 5.53
N ARG A 112 -30.39 -19.08 6.20
CA ARG A 112 -29.68 -19.72 7.32
C ARG A 112 -30.60 -20.09 8.48
N LYS A 113 -31.48 -19.17 8.91
CA LYS A 113 -32.41 -19.46 10.01
C LYS A 113 -33.42 -20.54 9.67
N LEU A 114 -33.91 -20.55 8.43
CA LEU A 114 -34.80 -21.59 7.95
C LEU A 114 -34.08 -22.94 7.86
N ASP A 115 -32.82 -22.95 7.44
CA ASP A 115 -31.99 -24.15 7.38
C ASP A 115 -31.71 -24.72 8.79
N HIS A 116 -31.30 -23.87 9.73
CA HIS A 116 -31.11 -24.25 11.14
C HIS A 116 -32.41 -24.76 11.80
N TYR A 117 -33.56 -24.19 11.42
CA TYR A 117 -34.87 -24.62 11.91
C TYR A 117 -35.23 -26.04 11.49
N ILE A 118 -34.90 -26.44 10.26
CA ILE A 118 -35.06 -27.83 9.82
C ILE A 118 -34.18 -28.78 10.66
N HIS A 119 -33.00 -28.31 11.08
CA HIS A 119 -32.04 -29.08 11.88
C HIS A 119 -32.31 -29.03 13.40
N GLY A 120 -33.42 -28.44 13.84
CA GLY A 120 -33.90 -28.49 15.23
C GLY A 120 -33.59 -27.26 16.09
N GLU A 121 -33.04 -26.18 15.53
CA GLU A 121 -32.80 -24.93 16.27
C GLU A 121 -33.99 -23.96 16.19
N PRO A 122 -34.36 -23.24 17.26
CA PRO A 122 -35.45 -22.27 17.21
C PRO A 122 -35.04 -21.00 16.44
N ILE A 123 -35.97 -20.47 15.61
CA ILE A 123 -35.78 -19.16 14.97
C ILE A 123 -35.96 -18.05 16.01
N VAL A 124 -34.85 -17.51 16.51
CA VAL A 124 -34.83 -16.31 17.37
C VAL A 124 -34.42 -15.11 16.53
N ILE A 125 -35.20 -14.03 16.50
CA ILE A 125 -34.87 -12.80 15.76
C ILE A 125 -34.42 -11.74 16.76
N HIS A 126 -33.17 -11.30 16.67
CA HIS A 126 -32.64 -10.22 17.50
C HIS A 126 -32.87 -8.85 16.82
N GLU A 127 -33.08 -7.77 17.59
CA GLU A 127 -33.31 -6.43 17.02
C GLU A 127 -32.15 -5.95 16.15
N ASP A 128 -30.91 -6.29 16.53
CA ASP A 128 -29.68 -5.93 15.81
C ASP A 128 -29.62 -6.54 14.39
N GLU A 129 -30.32 -7.64 14.14
CA GLU A 129 -30.33 -8.32 12.84
C GLU A 129 -31.13 -7.55 11.77
N ASN A 130 -31.97 -6.60 12.20
CA ASN A 130 -32.78 -5.75 11.34
C ASN A 130 -31.97 -4.57 10.74
N GLU A 131 -30.75 -4.33 11.21
CA GLU A 131 -29.83 -3.35 10.64
C GLU A 131 -28.99 -3.97 9.51
N ASP A 132 -29.03 -3.32 8.35
CA ASP A 132 -28.07 -3.58 7.28
C ASP A 132 -26.82 -2.74 7.55
N LEU A 133 -25.81 -3.37 8.15
CA LEU A 133 -24.55 -2.74 8.52
C LEU A 133 -23.76 -2.20 7.30
N ARG A 134 -24.11 -2.59 6.06
CA ARG A 134 -23.56 -2.00 4.82
C ARG A 134 -24.32 -0.77 4.33
N ARG A 135 -25.34 -0.29 5.03
CA ARG A 135 -26.02 0.95 4.66
C ARG A 135 -25.68 2.05 5.63
N CYS A 136 -25.43 3.24 5.09
CA CYS A 136 -25.32 4.43 5.90
C CYS A 136 -26.62 4.65 6.70
N LYS A 137 -26.53 4.72 8.03
CA LYS A 137 -27.68 4.97 8.92
C LYS A 137 -28.43 6.27 8.58
N THR A 138 -27.73 7.27 8.04
CA THR A 138 -28.30 8.60 7.75
C THR A 138 -28.96 8.70 6.38
N CYS A 139 -28.30 8.24 5.30
CA CYS A 139 -28.82 8.42 3.93
C CYS A 139 -29.19 7.12 3.20
N GLY A 140 -28.97 5.96 3.82
CA GLY A 140 -29.26 4.65 3.22
C GLY A 140 -28.37 4.26 2.03
N LEU A 141 -27.34 5.06 1.70
CA LEU A 141 -26.36 4.73 0.68
C LEU A 141 -25.72 3.38 1.02
N MET A 142 -25.68 2.49 0.03
CA MET A 142 -24.96 1.23 0.14
C MET A 142 -23.47 1.56 0.15
N LEU A 143 -22.86 1.30 1.30
CA LEU A 143 -21.43 1.35 1.49
C LEU A 143 -20.80 0.16 0.77
N GLY A 144 -19.54 0.31 0.35
CA GLY A 144 -18.80 -0.82 -0.21
C GLY A 144 -18.72 -1.95 0.82
N PHE A 145 -18.43 -1.59 2.07
CA PHE A 145 -18.22 -2.50 3.17
C PHE A 145 -18.89 -2.04 4.48
N VAL A 146 -18.97 -2.97 5.43
CA VAL A 146 -19.50 -2.69 6.78
C VAL A 146 -18.50 -1.80 7.50
N GLY A 147 -18.96 -0.66 8.00
CA GLY A 147 -18.10 0.30 8.72
C GLY A 147 -17.46 1.40 7.86
N ASP A 148 -17.61 1.37 6.53
CA ASP A 148 -17.09 2.47 5.68
C ASP A 148 -17.75 3.81 6.03
N THR A 149 -16.97 4.88 5.96
CA THR A 149 -17.51 6.24 6.04
C THR A 149 -18.32 6.58 4.80
N CYS A 150 -19.58 7.02 5.01
CA CYS A 150 -20.46 7.37 3.91
C CYS A 150 -19.99 8.65 3.19
N PRO A 151 -19.57 8.61 1.91
CA PRO A 151 -19.04 9.77 1.20
C PRO A 151 -20.06 10.91 1.06
N ARG A 152 -21.37 10.59 1.11
CA ARG A 152 -22.45 11.59 1.02
C ARG A 152 -22.75 12.27 2.36
N CYS A 153 -22.59 11.57 3.48
CA CYS A 153 -22.97 12.06 4.81
C CYS A 153 -21.81 12.62 5.62
N VAL A 154 -20.60 12.67 5.07
CA VAL A 154 -19.47 13.26 5.77
C VAL A 154 -19.69 14.76 5.95
N ASN A 155 -19.69 15.19 7.21
CA ASN A 155 -19.81 16.59 7.56
C ASN A 155 -18.49 17.31 7.23
N LYS A 156 -18.50 18.13 6.17
CA LYS A 156 -17.34 18.92 5.73
C LYS A 156 -16.77 19.82 6.85
N GLY A 157 -17.61 20.30 7.75
CA GLY A 157 -17.19 21.08 8.92
C GLY A 157 -16.44 20.23 9.96
N ALA A 158 -16.80 18.95 10.10
CA ALA A 158 -16.09 18.02 10.98
C ALA A 158 -14.69 17.69 10.48
N VAL A 159 -14.51 17.59 9.15
CA VAL A 159 -13.18 17.43 8.52
C VAL A 159 -12.28 18.61 8.85
N LEU A 160 -12.76 19.84 8.64
CA LEU A 160 -12.02 21.07 8.99
C LEU A 160 -11.72 21.15 10.50
N SER A 161 -12.66 20.74 11.36
CA SER A 161 -12.45 20.69 12.81
C SER A 161 -11.34 19.70 13.21
N ARG A 162 -11.33 18.50 12.63
CA ARG A 162 -10.27 17.50 12.83
C ARG A 162 -8.92 18.02 12.37
N MET A 163 -8.88 18.69 11.25
CA MET A 163 -7.65 19.33 10.77
C MET A 163 -7.13 20.40 11.72
N TRP A 164 -8.01 21.22 12.28
CA TRP A 164 -7.62 22.21 13.29
C TRP A 164 -7.02 21.55 14.54
N LYS A 165 -7.51 20.36 14.93
CA LYS A 165 -6.90 19.57 16.00
C LYS A 165 -5.50 19.07 15.64
N LEU A 166 -5.24 18.72 14.37
CA LEU A 166 -3.91 18.34 13.90
C LEU A 166 -2.92 19.51 13.93
N MET A 167 -3.38 20.74 13.77
CA MET A 167 -2.54 21.95 13.91
C MET A 167 -2.22 22.33 15.37
N LYS A 168 -2.86 21.70 16.37
CA LYS A 168 -2.69 22.04 17.79
C LYS A 168 -1.23 22.04 18.26
N PRO A 169 -0.35 21.09 17.85
CA PRO A 169 1.08 21.14 18.21
C PRO A 169 1.80 22.38 17.67
N TYR A 170 1.37 22.88 16.50
CA TYR A 170 1.99 24.00 15.78
C TYR A 170 1.31 25.36 16.05
N ARG A 171 0.43 25.44 17.06
CA ARG A 171 -0.42 26.61 17.36
C ARG A 171 0.36 27.92 17.55
N TRP A 172 1.55 27.85 18.15
CA TRP A 172 2.38 29.04 18.39
C TRP A 172 2.95 29.59 17.08
N MET A 173 3.50 28.71 16.24
CA MET A 173 4.02 29.11 14.93
C MET A 173 2.90 29.64 14.02
N ALA A 174 1.71 29.02 14.05
CA ALA A 174 0.55 29.52 13.33
C ALA A 174 0.10 30.92 13.81
N PHE A 175 0.15 31.17 15.13
CA PHE A 175 -0.11 32.50 15.68
C PHE A 175 0.92 33.54 15.21
N VAL A 176 2.21 33.20 15.24
CA VAL A 176 3.28 34.08 14.73
C VAL A 176 3.08 34.40 13.25
N VAL A 177 2.75 33.41 12.42
CA VAL A 177 2.42 33.63 11.01
C VAL A 177 1.23 34.56 10.86
N MET A 178 0.16 34.38 11.63
CA MET A 178 -1.02 35.25 11.56
C MET A 178 -0.69 36.70 11.98
N ALA A 179 0.13 36.88 13.02
CA ALA A 179 0.59 38.20 13.43
C ALA A 179 1.47 38.88 12.36
N LEU A 180 2.39 38.13 11.75
CA LEU A 180 3.23 38.60 10.64
C LEU A 180 2.39 38.95 9.40
N LEU A 181 1.37 38.14 9.10
CA LEU A 181 0.42 38.38 8.00
C LEU A 181 -0.31 39.72 8.22
N VAL A 182 -0.89 39.94 9.40
CA VAL A 182 -1.57 41.21 9.73
C VAL A 182 -0.60 42.39 9.65
N THR A 183 0.64 42.21 10.13
CA THR A 183 1.70 43.22 10.03
C THR A 183 2.04 43.54 8.58
N GLY A 184 2.16 42.51 7.72
CA GLY A 184 2.42 42.66 6.30
C GLY A 184 1.30 43.41 5.57
N ILE A 185 0.04 43.11 5.87
CA ILE A 185 -1.11 43.85 5.34
C ILE A 185 -1.06 45.31 5.78
N GLY A 186 -0.72 45.57 7.05
CA GLY A 186 -0.52 46.93 7.55
C GLY A 186 0.53 47.70 6.76
N LEU A 187 1.68 47.10 6.48
CA LEU A 187 2.74 47.69 5.65
C LEU A 187 2.28 47.94 4.21
N ASP A 188 1.50 47.04 3.63
CA ASP A 188 0.95 47.20 2.27
C ASP A 188 0.03 48.41 2.15
N LEU A 189 -0.76 48.69 3.20
CA LEU A 189 -1.67 49.82 3.23
C LEU A 189 -0.96 51.18 3.35
N VAL A 190 0.32 51.21 3.76
CA VAL A 190 1.10 52.46 3.89
C VAL A 190 1.54 53.00 2.52
N ALA A 191 1.82 52.13 1.55
CA ALA A 191 2.39 52.55 0.27
C ALA A 191 1.50 53.51 -0.55
N PRO A 192 0.17 53.32 -0.66
CA PRO A 192 -0.70 54.30 -1.32
C PRO A 192 -0.76 55.64 -0.59
N GLN A 193 -0.73 55.68 0.76
CA GLN A 193 -0.67 56.95 1.50
C GLN A 193 0.64 57.71 1.27
N LEU A 194 1.76 57.00 1.20
CA LEU A 194 3.05 57.61 0.87
C LEU A 194 3.04 58.17 -0.56
N THR A 195 2.33 57.52 -1.49
CA THR A 195 2.12 58.03 -2.85
C THR A 195 1.25 59.28 -2.86
N ARG A 196 0.20 59.35 -2.03
CA ARG A 196 -0.57 60.58 -1.79
C ARG A 196 0.33 61.70 -1.29
N TYR A 197 1.12 61.45 -0.23
CA TYR A 197 2.02 62.45 0.34
C TYR A 197 3.07 62.94 -0.67
N LEU A 198 3.60 62.04 -1.49
CA LEU A 198 4.52 62.36 -2.58
C LEU A 198 3.88 63.33 -3.60
N VAL A 199 2.65 63.05 -4.02
CA VAL A 199 1.95 63.85 -5.04
C VAL A 199 1.51 65.20 -4.49
N ASP A 200 1.01 65.26 -3.25
CA ASP A 200 0.43 66.48 -2.69
C ASP A 200 1.49 67.44 -2.13
N ASN A 201 2.56 66.93 -1.51
CA ASN A 201 3.52 67.76 -0.75
C ASN A 201 4.91 67.86 -1.39
N VAL A 202 5.31 66.90 -2.24
CA VAL A 202 6.67 66.84 -2.77
C VAL A 202 6.74 67.27 -4.23
N LEU A 203 5.79 66.82 -5.06
CA LEU A 203 5.76 67.14 -6.49
C LEU A 203 5.10 68.50 -6.75
N PRO A 204 5.71 69.38 -7.56
CA PRO A 204 5.08 70.63 -7.96
C PRO A 204 3.91 70.36 -8.91
N GLY A 205 2.70 70.72 -8.50
CA GLY A 205 1.47 70.50 -9.27
C GLY A 205 1.37 71.24 -10.61
N SER A 206 2.31 72.12 -10.96
CA SER A 206 2.35 72.82 -12.25
C SER A 206 3.78 73.10 -12.75
N LYS A 207 3.93 73.25 -14.08
CA LYS A 207 5.23 73.60 -14.72
C LYS A 207 5.76 74.99 -14.28
N GLU A 208 4.87 75.90 -13.92
CA GLU A 208 5.22 77.24 -13.42
C GLU A 208 5.69 77.19 -11.96
N ALA A 209 5.05 76.38 -11.11
CA ALA A 209 5.51 76.11 -9.75
C ALA A 209 6.88 75.41 -9.76
N ALA A 210 7.08 74.45 -10.68
CA ALA A 210 8.37 73.80 -10.87
C ALA A 210 9.47 74.79 -11.29
N ARG A 211 9.17 75.75 -12.18
CA ARG A 211 10.10 76.84 -12.55
C ARG A 211 10.45 77.75 -11.38
N LYS A 212 9.48 78.11 -10.53
CA LYS A 212 9.71 78.92 -9.31
C LYS A 212 10.60 78.18 -8.30
N ILE A 213 10.37 76.89 -8.10
CA ILE A 213 11.19 76.06 -7.20
C ILE A 213 12.60 75.89 -7.76
N GLN A 214 12.78 75.76 -9.09
CA GLN A 214 14.10 75.69 -9.72
C GLN A 214 14.87 77.01 -9.67
N SER A 215 14.20 78.16 -9.69
CA SER A 215 14.85 79.47 -9.61
C SER A 215 15.39 79.80 -8.20
N GLU A 216 14.97 79.09 -7.16
CA GLU A 216 15.43 79.28 -5.78
C GLU A 216 16.18 78.02 -5.26
N PRO A 217 17.53 78.09 -5.10
CA PRO A 217 18.34 76.93 -4.71
C PRO A 217 17.96 76.29 -3.36
N PHE A 218 17.47 77.07 -2.41
CA PHE A 218 17.12 76.61 -1.06
C PHE A 218 15.84 75.74 -1.04
N THR A 219 14.81 76.19 -1.75
CA THR A 219 13.52 75.52 -1.90
C THR A 219 13.66 74.26 -2.76
N PHE A 220 14.45 74.28 -3.83
CA PHE A 220 14.79 73.08 -4.61
C PHE A 220 15.44 71.99 -3.76
N ASN A 221 16.47 72.34 -2.97
CA ASN A 221 17.15 71.37 -2.09
C ASN A 221 16.23 70.81 -0.99
N THR A 222 15.24 71.59 -0.54
CA THR A 222 14.25 71.14 0.46
C THR A 222 13.28 70.12 -0.13
N HIS A 223 12.73 70.38 -1.33
CA HIS A 223 11.89 69.42 -2.04
C HIS A 223 12.65 68.15 -2.44
N LEU A 224 13.93 68.27 -2.83
CA LEU A 224 14.78 67.12 -3.13
C LEU A 224 15.05 66.24 -1.90
N LYS A 225 15.25 66.85 -0.71
CA LYS A 225 15.37 66.12 0.56
C LYS A 225 14.08 65.40 0.93
N MET A 226 12.93 66.08 0.86
CA MET A 226 11.62 65.46 1.13
C MET A 226 11.33 64.29 0.17
N LEU A 227 11.70 64.42 -1.11
CA LEU A 227 11.59 63.33 -2.08
C LEU A 227 12.45 62.13 -1.67
N LEU A 228 13.71 62.37 -1.29
CA LEU A 228 14.62 61.32 -0.88
C LEU A 228 14.14 60.63 0.40
N GLU A 229 13.59 61.38 1.37
CA GLU A 229 12.97 60.83 2.58
C GLU A 229 11.76 59.94 2.26
N VAL A 230 10.84 60.38 1.42
CA VAL A 230 9.66 59.58 1.05
C VAL A 230 10.05 58.31 0.29
N VAL A 231 11.01 58.41 -0.64
CA VAL A 231 11.54 57.25 -1.37
C VAL A 231 12.28 56.30 -0.42
N ALA A 232 13.04 56.81 0.55
CA ALA A 232 13.72 56.00 1.55
C ALA A 232 12.71 55.27 2.47
N ILE A 233 11.63 55.94 2.88
CA ILE A 233 10.55 55.30 3.66
C ILE A 233 9.82 54.25 2.82
N LEU A 234 9.52 54.52 1.56
CA LEU A 234 8.93 53.54 0.64
C LEU A 234 9.84 52.31 0.46
N ALA A 235 11.13 52.53 0.26
CA ALA A 235 12.12 51.46 0.17
C ALA A 235 12.18 50.64 1.46
N LEU A 236 12.22 51.31 2.62
CA LEU A 236 12.23 50.67 3.94
C LEU A 236 10.97 49.82 4.16
N VAL A 237 9.79 50.36 3.88
CA VAL A 237 8.51 49.62 4.00
C VAL A 237 8.49 48.40 3.10
N GLN A 238 8.96 48.52 1.84
CA GLN A 238 9.04 47.38 0.92
C GLN A 238 10.07 46.33 1.38
N THR A 239 11.22 46.75 1.91
CA THR A 239 12.22 45.82 2.47
C THR A 239 11.69 45.10 3.71
N LEU A 240 11.02 45.81 4.62
CA LEU A 240 10.38 45.22 5.79
C LEU A 240 9.29 44.21 5.37
N ARG A 241 8.44 44.59 4.42
CA ARG A 241 7.42 43.70 3.83
C ARG A 241 8.05 42.45 3.23
N MET A 242 9.14 42.60 2.47
CA MET A 242 9.86 41.46 1.91
C MET A 242 10.39 40.53 3.01
N GLY A 243 10.96 41.09 4.08
CA GLY A 243 11.38 40.32 5.25
C GLY A 243 10.23 39.56 5.92
N VAL A 244 9.08 40.22 6.13
CA VAL A 244 7.87 39.60 6.68
C VAL A 244 7.39 38.44 5.79
N ASN A 245 7.35 38.63 4.47
CA ASN A 245 6.96 37.58 3.52
C ASN A 245 7.94 36.40 3.54
N MET A 246 9.25 36.66 3.58
CA MET A 246 10.26 35.60 3.65
C MET A 246 10.16 34.80 4.96
N ILE A 247 9.98 35.47 6.10
CA ILE A 247 9.85 34.81 7.41
C ILE A 247 8.55 34.00 7.46
N SER A 248 7.42 34.60 7.07
CA SER A 248 6.11 33.93 7.06
C SER A 248 6.10 32.73 6.12
N GLY A 249 6.71 32.86 4.94
CA GLY A 249 6.86 31.77 3.98
C GLY A 249 7.74 30.63 4.50
N ARG A 250 8.86 30.94 5.18
CA ARG A 250 9.73 29.92 5.80
C ARG A 250 9.01 29.19 6.93
N ILE A 251 8.38 29.90 7.86
CA ILE A 251 7.62 29.30 8.96
C ILE A 251 6.46 28.45 8.40
N GLY A 252 5.73 28.98 7.42
CA GLY A 252 4.66 28.25 6.73
C GLY A 252 5.16 26.94 6.10
N SER A 253 6.28 26.99 5.38
CA SER A 253 6.90 25.81 4.79
C SER A 253 7.31 24.78 5.85
N THR A 254 7.93 25.21 6.96
CA THR A 254 8.30 24.31 8.07
C THR A 254 7.08 23.63 8.69
N ILE A 255 5.99 24.35 8.93
CA ILE A 255 4.74 23.76 9.44
C ILE A 255 4.16 22.78 8.42
N GLY A 256 4.11 23.18 7.15
CA GLY A 256 3.52 22.38 6.07
C GLY A 256 4.26 21.07 5.84
N THR A 257 5.60 21.08 5.83
CA THR A 257 6.41 19.85 5.66
C THR A 257 6.32 18.95 6.89
N ALA A 258 6.36 19.51 8.10
CA ALA A 258 6.25 18.74 9.34
C ALA A 258 4.88 18.02 9.45
N ILE A 259 3.77 18.74 9.21
CA ILE A 259 2.42 18.15 9.22
C ILE A 259 2.29 17.04 8.15
N THR A 260 2.84 17.27 6.96
CA THR A 260 2.77 16.28 5.87
C THR A 260 3.57 15.02 6.23
N GLY A 261 4.75 15.16 6.82
CA GLY A 261 5.56 14.05 7.33
C GLY A 261 4.83 13.25 8.42
N ASP A 262 4.34 13.93 9.45
CA ASP A 262 3.57 13.32 10.55
C ASP A 262 2.36 12.54 10.01
N MET A 263 1.66 13.12 9.04
CA MET A 263 0.49 12.51 8.43
C MET A 263 0.84 11.24 7.63
N ARG A 264 1.93 11.26 6.86
CA ARG A 264 2.42 10.10 6.12
C ARG A 264 2.79 8.96 7.08
N CYS A 265 3.51 9.27 8.17
CA CYS A 265 3.83 8.27 9.19
C CYS A 265 2.58 7.64 9.80
N ARG A 266 1.59 8.46 10.21
CA ARG A 266 0.33 7.96 10.79
C ARG A 266 -0.48 7.12 9.81
N LEU A 267 -0.54 7.51 8.54
CA LEU A 267 -1.23 6.73 7.51
C LEU A 267 -0.57 5.37 7.31
N VAL A 268 0.77 5.33 7.19
CA VAL A 268 1.50 4.06 7.03
C VAL A 268 1.32 3.18 8.27
N GLU A 269 1.42 3.74 9.48
CA GLU A 269 1.19 3.02 10.73
C GLU A 269 -0.23 2.45 10.80
N HIS A 270 -1.25 3.23 10.40
CA HIS A 270 -2.63 2.75 10.38
C HIS A 270 -2.87 1.69 9.30
N LEU A 271 -2.33 1.87 8.09
CA LEU A 271 -2.41 0.88 7.02
C LEU A 271 -1.84 -0.47 7.48
N GLN A 272 -0.71 -0.49 8.20
CA GLN A 272 -0.12 -1.73 8.73
C GLN A 272 -1.02 -2.45 9.76
N LYS A 273 -1.93 -1.73 10.42
CA LYS A 273 -2.90 -2.31 11.37
C LYS A 273 -4.13 -2.87 10.68
N LEU A 274 -4.48 -2.39 9.47
CA LEU A 274 -5.67 -2.85 8.76
C LEU A 274 -5.58 -4.34 8.37
N SER A 275 -6.73 -5.01 8.34
CA SER A 275 -6.83 -6.43 8.01
C SER A 275 -6.48 -6.71 6.54
N VAL A 276 -6.10 -7.96 6.22
CA VAL A 276 -5.87 -8.40 4.83
C VAL A 276 -7.12 -8.18 3.97
N SER A 277 -8.30 -8.29 4.56
CA SER A 277 -9.57 -8.02 3.86
C SER A 277 -9.64 -6.60 3.28
N TYR A 278 -9.04 -5.60 3.92
CA TYR A 278 -8.96 -4.25 3.37
C TYR A 278 -8.13 -4.19 2.09
N TYR A 279 -7.02 -4.92 2.04
CA TYR A 279 -6.10 -4.97 0.90
C TYR A 279 -6.67 -5.74 -0.29
N ASP A 280 -7.43 -6.80 -0.05
CA ASP A 280 -8.10 -7.57 -1.11
C ASP A 280 -9.17 -6.73 -1.86
N ARG A 281 -9.60 -5.61 -1.26
CA ARG A 281 -10.63 -4.70 -1.80
C ARG A 281 -10.06 -3.46 -2.48
N GLN A 282 -8.83 -3.06 -2.15
CA GLN A 282 -8.24 -1.80 -2.59
C GLN A 282 -7.03 -2.04 -3.50
N GLN A 283 -6.94 -1.28 -4.59
CA GLN A 283 -5.74 -1.32 -5.42
C GLN A 283 -4.58 -0.68 -4.67
N VAL A 284 -3.49 -1.43 -4.46
CA VAL A 284 -2.28 -0.95 -3.75
C VAL A 284 -1.76 0.36 -4.35
N GLY A 285 -1.77 0.50 -5.68
CA GLY A 285 -1.36 1.75 -6.35
C GLY A 285 -2.21 2.97 -5.97
N SER A 286 -3.51 2.78 -5.69
CA SER A 286 -4.37 3.86 -5.18
C SER A 286 -3.97 4.29 -3.77
N LEU A 287 -3.63 3.33 -2.89
CA LEU A 287 -3.17 3.61 -1.53
C LEU A 287 -1.83 4.36 -1.54
N VAL A 288 -0.90 3.96 -2.41
CA VAL A 288 0.37 4.69 -2.62
C VAL A 288 0.10 6.12 -3.06
N GLY A 289 -0.81 6.33 -4.02
CA GLY A 289 -1.21 7.66 -4.46
C GLY A 289 -1.82 8.51 -3.34
N ARG A 290 -2.63 7.92 -2.47
CA ARG A 290 -3.22 8.61 -1.30
C ARG A 290 -2.14 9.03 -0.29
N VAL A 291 -1.17 8.17 0.02
CA VAL A 291 -0.07 8.49 0.96
C VAL A 291 0.93 9.48 0.36
N ALA A 292 1.26 9.35 -0.94
CA ALA A 292 2.26 10.19 -1.57
C ALA A 292 1.71 11.58 -1.94
N TYR A 293 0.55 11.63 -2.60
CA TYR A 293 0.01 12.85 -3.21
C TYR A 293 -1.12 13.50 -2.43
N ASP A 294 -2.06 12.73 -1.86
CA ASP A 294 -3.19 13.37 -1.16
C ASP A 294 -2.75 14.05 0.14
N THR A 295 -1.70 13.56 0.81
CA THR A 295 -1.10 14.24 1.98
C THR A 295 -0.54 15.62 1.65
N GLU A 296 -0.15 15.87 0.40
CA GLU A 296 0.35 17.17 -0.05
C GLU A 296 -0.73 18.26 0.02
N ALA A 297 -2.00 17.87 0.04
CA ALA A 297 -3.13 18.78 0.27
C ALA A 297 -2.99 19.52 1.62
N LEU A 298 -2.38 18.88 2.63
CA LEU A 298 -2.12 19.50 3.93
C LEU A 298 -1.06 20.59 3.83
N HIS A 299 0.01 20.35 3.07
CA HIS A 299 1.00 21.39 2.76
C HIS A 299 0.35 22.58 2.04
N GLY A 300 -0.50 22.30 1.04
CA GLY A 300 -1.28 23.31 0.34
C GLY A 300 -2.20 24.13 1.26
N PHE A 301 -2.80 23.51 2.27
CA PHE A 301 -3.61 24.19 3.29
C PHE A 301 -2.81 25.17 4.14
N VAL A 302 -1.63 24.77 4.59
CA VAL A 302 -0.75 25.67 5.34
C VAL A 302 -0.32 26.85 4.48
N ASN A 303 0.03 26.62 3.21
CA ASN A 303 0.34 27.69 2.26
C ASN A 303 -0.85 28.65 2.05
N GLN A 304 -2.08 28.11 2.05
CA GLN A 304 -3.28 28.93 1.91
C GLN A 304 -3.54 29.80 3.15
N LEU A 305 -3.14 29.35 4.34
CA LEU A 305 -3.23 30.13 5.58
C LEU A 305 -2.14 31.21 5.68
N THR A 306 -0.94 30.96 5.18
CA THR A 306 0.21 31.87 5.31
C THR A 306 0.23 32.98 4.25
N GLY A 307 -0.25 32.71 3.03
CA GLY A 307 -0.20 33.68 1.92
C GLY A 307 -1.34 33.57 0.91
N GLY A 308 -2.35 32.74 1.18
CA GLY A 308 -3.47 32.50 0.27
C GLY A 308 -4.74 33.27 0.61
N PHE A 309 -5.86 32.57 0.67
CA PHE A 309 -7.20 33.15 0.80
C PHE A 309 -7.42 33.92 2.09
N LEU A 310 -6.86 33.47 3.23
CA LEU A 310 -7.02 34.19 4.49
C LEU A 310 -6.39 35.59 4.40
N PHE A 311 -5.19 35.68 3.80
CA PHE A 311 -4.54 36.94 3.48
C PHE A 311 -5.42 37.80 2.56
N GLN A 312 -5.96 37.21 1.49
CA GLN A 312 -6.84 37.93 0.54
C GLN A 312 -8.10 38.49 1.19
N LEU A 313 -8.76 37.75 2.09
CA LEU A 313 -9.93 38.23 2.80
C LEU A 313 -9.60 39.38 3.76
N ILE A 314 -8.55 39.23 4.57
CA ILE A 314 -8.14 40.27 5.53
C ILE A 314 -7.68 41.52 4.75
N MET A 315 -6.97 41.34 3.63
CA MET A 315 -6.54 42.42 2.75
C MET A 315 -7.74 43.14 2.14
N LEU A 316 -8.75 42.41 1.64
CA LEU A 316 -9.97 43.01 1.10
C LEU A 316 -10.70 43.87 2.13
N VAL A 317 -10.83 43.38 3.37
CA VAL A 317 -11.44 44.11 4.48
C VAL A 317 -10.61 45.34 4.85
N GLY A 318 -9.28 45.18 4.97
CA GLY A 318 -8.36 46.27 5.32
C GLY A 318 -8.32 47.39 4.28
N VAL A 319 -8.20 47.03 2.99
CA VAL A 319 -8.23 47.97 1.87
C VAL A 319 -9.60 48.64 1.78
N GLY A 320 -10.69 47.87 1.90
CA GLY A 320 -12.04 48.41 1.91
C GLY A 320 -12.23 49.46 3.01
N ALA A 321 -11.81 49.16 4.24
CA ALA A 321 -11.85 50.11 5.35
C ALA A 321 -11.06 51.40 5.05
N MET A 322 -9.86 51.30 4.46
CA MET A 322 -9.04 52.46 4.08
C MET A 322 -9.66 53.28 2.93
N MET A 323 -10.38 52.66 1.99
CA MET A 323 -11.08 53.40 0.94
C MET A 323 -12.23 54.25 1.52
N PHE A 324 -12.95 53.73 2.52
CA PHE A 324 -14.00 54.48 3.22
C PHE A 324 -13.46 55.65 4.04
N THR A 325 -12.24 55.57 4.60
CA THR A 325 -11.65 56.69 5.34
C THR A 325 -11.17 57.83 4.45
N ILE A 326 -10.80 57.56 3.18
CA ILE A 326 -10.39 58.60 2.22
C ILE A 326 -11.61 59.33 1.65
N ASN A 327 -12.55 58.59 1.04
CA ASN A 327 -13.71 59.19 0.41
C ASN A 327 -14.87 58.21 0.33
N VAL A 328 -15.86 58.40 1.21
CA VAL A 328 -17.05 57.54 1.32
C VAL A 328 -17.84 57.48 0.00
N LYS A 329 -17.95 58.59 -0.73
CA LYS A 329 -18.70 58.67 -2.00
C LYS A 329 -18.04 57.84 -3.09
N LEU A 330 -16.71 57.97 -3.26
CA LEU A 330 -15.96 57.17 -4.22
C LEU A 330 -15.95 55.69 -3.83
N ALA A 331 -15.82 55.36 -2.54
CA ALA A 331 -15.89 53.99 -2.05
C ALA A 331 -17.23 53.32 -2.41
N CYS A 332 -18.36 54.00 -2.22
CA CYS A 332 -19.68 53.48 -2.64
C CYS A 332 -19.75 53.23 -4.16
N TYR A 333 -19.14 54.09 -4.98
CA TYR A 333 -19.12 53.89 -6.43
C TYR A 333 -18.24 52.72 -6.88
N THR A 334 -17.17 52.41 -6.15
CA THR A 334 -16.35 51.23 -6.44
C THR A 334 -17.06 49.89 -6.19
N LEU A 335 -18.14 49.92 -5.40
CA LEU A 335 -19.01 48.76 -5.16
C LEU A 335 -20.05 48.56 -6.27
N ILE A 336 -20.29 49.52 -7.17
CA ILE A 336 -21.29 49.39 -8.25
C ILE A 336 -21.01 48.19 -9.18
N PRO A 337 -19.76 47.91 -9.60
CA PRO A 337 -19.47 46.71 -10.38
C PRO A 337 -19.55 45.40 -9.58
N ALA A 338 -19.53 45.44 -8.24
CA ALA A 338 -19.41 44.24 -7.40
C ALA A 338 -20.59 43.25 -7.55
N PRO A 339 -21.87 43.67 -7.60
CA PRO A 339 -22.99 42.76 -7.90
C PRO A 339 -22.85 42.06 -9.25
N LEU A 340 -22.35 42.76 -10.29
CA LEU A 340 -22.12 42.18 -11.61
C LEU A 340 -21.02 41.10 -11.56
N VAL A 341 -19.96 41.37 -10.80
CA VAL A 341 -18.88 40.41 -10.55
C VAL A 341 -19.41 39.17 -9.83
N ILE A 342 -20.17 39.34 -8.75
CA ILE A 342 -20.74 38.22 -7.97
C ILE A 342 -21.67 37.37 -8.83
N ALA A 343 -22.58 38.01 -9.58
CA ALA A 343 -23.51 37.30 -10.47
C ALA A 343 -22.77 36.55 -11.58
N GLY A 344 -21.81 37.20 -12.24
CA GLY A 344 -20.97 36.58 -13.27
C GLY A 344 -20.20 35.37 -12.73
N SER A 345 -19.58 35.49 -11.56
CA SER A 345 -18.89 34.38 -10.90
C SER A 345 -19.82 33.23 -10.52
N TYR A 346 -21.05 33.50 -10.06
CA TYR A 346 -22.03 32.45 -9.74
C TYR A 346 -22.46 31.66 -10.97
N VAL A 347 -22.80 32.36 -12.06
CA VAL A 347 -23.17 31.72 -13.34
C VAL A 347 -22.01 30.90 -13.90
N PHE A 348 -20.80 31.46 -13.86
CA PHE A 348 -19.58 30.74 -14.27
C PHE A 348 -19.35 29.49 -13.43
N TRP A 349 -19.55 29.54 -12.12
CA TRP A 349 -19.38 28.40 -11.23
C TRP A 349 -20.34 27.24 -11.56
N GLN A 350 -21.63 27.53 -11.79
CA GLN A 350 -22.62 26.54 -12.18
C GLN A 350 -22.26 25.85 -13.51
N TYR A 351 -21.74 26.62 -14.46
CA TYR A 351 -21.32 26.09 -15.75
C TYR A 351 -20.04 25.25 -15.64
N ILE A 352 -19.01 25.74 -14.94
CA ILE A 352 -17.68 25.13 -14.95
C ILE A 352 -17.59 23.84 -14.11
N TYR A 353 -18.35 23.75 -13.01
CA TYR A 353 -18.30 22.63 -12.07
C TYR A 353 -18.45 21.24 -12.74
N PRO A 354 -19.48 20.96 -13.57
CA PRO A 354 -19.60 19.67 -14.25
C PRO A 354 -18.48 19.40 -15.26
N HIS A 355 -17.98 20.44 -15.94
CA HIS A 355 -16.86 20.28 -16.89
C HIS A 355 -15.55 19.96 -16.18
N TYR A 356 -15.31 20.57 -15.01
CA TYR A 356 -14.16 20.25 -14.17
C TYR A 356 -14.21 18.79 -13.70
N TYR A 357 -15.38 18.31 -13.27
CA TYR A 357 -15.55 16.89 -12.88
C TYR A 357 -15.22 15.94 -14.04
N ARG A 358 -15.70 16.22 -15.26
CA ARG A 358 -15.37 15.41 -16.46
C ARG A 358 -13.88 15.42 -16.78
N PHE A 359 -13.22 16.57 -16.64
CA PHE A 359 -11.77 16.68 -16.80
C PHE A 359 -11.00 15.81 -15.80
N TRP A 360 -11.37 15.85 -14.51
CA TRP A 360 -10.75 15.01 -13.48
C TRP A 360 -10.98 13.51 -13.71
N ASP A 361 -12.22 13.11 -14.04
CA ASP A 361 -12.57 11.71 -14.33
C ASP A 361 -11.81 11.18 -15.56
N ALA A 362 -11.71 11.99 -16.63
CA ALA A 362 -10.92 11.66 -17.82
C ALA A 362 -9.43 11.43 -17.48
N SER A 363 -8.86 12.32 -16.66
CA SER A 363 -7.45 12.23 -16.23
C SER A 363 -7.21 10.97 -15.39
N SER A 364 -8.11 10.67 -14.44
CA SER A 364 -8.02 9.46 -13.62
C SER A 364 -8.13 8.17 -14.44
N LYS A 365 -9.04 8.13 -15.43
CA LYS A 365 -9.21 6.96 -16.32
C LYS A 365 -7.99 6.73 -17.20
N GLN A 366 -7.40 7.79 -17.75
CA GLN A 366 -6.18 7.71 -18.55
C GLN A 366 -5.00 7.19 -17.72
N ALA A 367 -4.82 7.72 -16.50
CA ALA A 367 -3.77 7.25 -15.58
C ALA A 367 -3.98 5.78 -15.19
N GLY A 368 -5.22 5.38 -14.89
CA GLY A 368 -5.56 3.99 -14.60
C GLY A 368 -5.29 3.03 -15.78
N MET A 369 -5.60 3.47 -17.01
CA MET A 369 -5.28 2.72 -18.23
C MET A 369 -3.77 2.52 -18.39
N LEU A 370 -2.96 3.58 -18.21
CA LEU A 370 -1.50 3.48 -18.29
C LEU A 370 -0.94 2.50 -17.25
N SER A 371 -1.40 2.58 -16.00
CA SER A 371 -1.00 1.65 -14.94
C SER A 371 -1.33 0.20 -15.32
N GLY A 372 -2.50 -0.05 -15.92
CA GLY A 372 -2.89 -1.37 -16.41
C GLY A 372 -2.01 -1.88 -17.54
N ILE A 373 -1.70 -1.03 -18.53
CA ILE A 373 -0.80 -1.37 -19.65
C ILE A 373 0.60 -1.71 -19.14
N LEU A 374 1.16 -0.91 -18.22
CA LEU A 374 2.51 -1.14 -17.68
C LEU A 374 2.57 -2.39 -16.81
N SER A 375 1.56 -2.63 -15.96
CA SER A 375 1.47 -3.85 -15.15
C SER A 375 1.34 -5.10 -16.01
N GLY A 376 0.63 -4.99 -17.13
CA GLY A 376 0.42 -6.06 -18.10
C GLY A 376 1.41 -6.06 -19.28
N VAL A 377 2.54 -5.34 -19.20
CA VAL A 377 3.39 -5.11 -20.37
C VAL A 377 3.88 -6.39 -21.03
N ARG A 378 4.16 -7.44 -20.24
CA ARG A 378 4.55 -8.77 -20.75
C ARG A 378 3.45 -9.39 -21.60
N VAL A 379 2.17 -9.23 -21.22
CA VAL A 379 1.02 -9.71 -21.99
C VAL A 379 0.88 -8.91 -23.28
N VAL A 380 0.98 -7.58 -23.20
CA VAL A 380 0.93 -6.71 -24.39
C VAL A 380 2.01 -7.11 -25.39
N LYS A 381 3.24 -7.35 -24.93
CA LYS A 381 4.36 -7.83 -25.75
C LYS A 381 4.14 -9.24 -26.29
N ALA A 382 3.71 -10.18 -25.44
CA ALA A 382 3.51 -11.58 -25.82
C ALA A 382 2.42 -11.76 -26.90
N PHE A 383 1.38 -10.92 -26.88
CA PHE A 383 0.32 -10.93 -27.87
C PHE A 383 0.49 -9.85 -28.96
N SER A 384 1.63 -9.17 -29.00
CA SER A 384 1.97 -8.09 -29.95
C SER A 384 0.87 -7.04 -30.11
N GLN A 385 0.26 -6.61 -28.99
CA GLN A 385 -0.86 -5.66 -28.96
C GLN A 385 -0.42 -4.21 -28.70
N GLU A 386 0.86 -3.85 -28.89
CA GLU A 386 1.36 -2.51 -28.58
C GLU A 386 0.59 -1.41 -29.32
N THR A 387 0.36 -1.58 -30.62
CA THR A 387 -0.37 -0.58 -31.44
C THR A 387 -1.80 -0.38 -30.92
N ARG A 388 -2.50 -1.47 -30.57
CA ARG A 388 -3.86 -1.41 -30.03
C ARG A 388 -3.91 -0.64 -28.71
N GLU A 389 -2.95 -0.88 -27.82
CA GLU A 389 -2.90 -0.18 -26.54
C GLU A 389 -2.45 1.29 -26.70
N ILE A 390 -1.56 1.59 -27.66
CA ILE A 390 -1.22 2.96 -28.06
C ILE A 390 -2.47 3.70 -28.57
N ASP A 391 -3.28 3.07 -29.43
CA ASP A 391 -4.51 3.67 -29.96
C ASP A 391 -5.55 3.90 -28.85
N ARG A 392 -5.74 2.94 -27.95
CA ARG A 392 -6.62 3.09 -26.78
C ARG A 392 -6.16 4.25 -25.87
N PHE A 393 -4.85 4.34 -25.60
CA PHE A 393 -4.28 5.41 -24.80
C PHE A 393 -4.38 6.77 -25.51
N SER A 394 -4.17 6.81 -26.82
CA SER A 394 -4.32 8.01 -27.65
C SER A 394 -5.76 8.54 -27.60
N ASN A 395 -6.75 7.67 -27.78
CA ASN A 395 -8.18 8.03 -27.66
C ASN A 395 -8.54 8.58 -26.27
N ALA A 396 -8.02 7.97 -25.21
CA ALA A 396 -8.21 8.47 -23.85
C ALA A 396 -7.53 9.84 -23.64
N SER A 397 -6.34 10.03 -24.22
CA SER A 397 -5.60 11.29 -24.20
C SER A 397 -6.33 12.39 -24.97
N ASP A 398 -6.98 12.05 -26.08
CA ASP A 398 -7.81 12.97 -26.85
C ASP A 398 -9.08 13.38 -26.11
N TYR A 399 -9.72 12.44 -25.42
CA TYR A 399 -10.85 12.75 -24.56
C TYR A 399 -10.46 13.69 -23.40
N LEU A 400 -9.29 13.47 -22.79
CA LEU A 400 -8.74 14.38 -21.79
C LEU A 400 -8.43 15.76 -22.39
N ARG A 401 -7.80 15.81 -23.56
CA ARG A 401 -7.47 17.04 -24.28
C ARG A 401 -8.70 17.87 -24.55
N THR A 402 -9.76 17.26 -25.09
CA THR A 402 -11.03 17.95 -25.39
C THR A 402 -11.72 18.44 -24.12
N SER A 403 -11.80 17.59 -23.08
CA SER A 403 -12.38 17.97 -21.78
C SER A 403 -11.63 19.12 -21.12
N ARG A 404 -10.30 19.12 -21.17
CA ARG A 404 -9.47 20.21 -20.67
C ARG A 404 -9.65 21.50 -21.47
N ARG A 405 -9.67 21.39 -22.81
CA ARG A 405 -9.87 22.54 -23.70
C ARG A 405 -11.18 23.27 -23.41
N THR A 406 -12.27 22.56 -23.12
CA THR A 406 -13.55 23.17 -22.73
C THR A 406 -13.42 24.02 -21.46
N VAL A 407 -12.72 23.50 -20.44
CA VAL A 407 -12.46 24.22 -19.19
C VAL A 407 -11.57 25.44 -19.43
N ASP A 408 -10.45 25.26 -20.13
CA ASP A 408 -9.49 26.33 -20.40
C ASP A 408 -10.11 27.45 -21.25
N TYR A 409 -10.96 27.11 -22.23
CA TYR A 409 -11.69 28.11 -23.02
C TYR A 409 -12.72 28.88 -22.20
N ALA A 410 -13.44 28.21 -21.31
CA ALA A 410 -14.37 28.89 -20.41
C ALA A 410 -13.62 29.89 -19.50
N ILE A 411 -12.49 29.48 -18.91
CA ILE A 411 -11.65 30.35 -18.06
C ILE A 411 -11.07 31.52 -18.86
N ASN A 412 -10.48 31.25 -20.02
CA ASN A 412 -9.85 32.26 -20.88
C ASN A 412 -10.87 33.23 -21.50
N THR A 413 -12.16 32.87 -21.54
CA THR A 413 -13.24 33.78 -21.96
C THR A 413 -13.74 34.60 -20.77
N PHE A 414 -13.92 33.96 -19.61
CA PHE A 414 -14.44 34.61 -18.40
C PHE A 414 -13.48 35.66 -17.83
N ASN A 415 -12.18 35.36 -17.73
CA ASN A 415 -11.21 36.26 -17.11
C ASN A 415 -11.12 37.63 -17.80
N PRO A 416 -11.01 37.75 -19.14
CA PRO A 416 -11.01 39.04 -19.83
C PRO A 416 -12.32 39.82 -19.68
N ILE A 417 -13.48 39.15 -19.74
CA ILE A 417 -14.79 39.79 -19.54
C ILE A 417 -14.85 40.41 -18.14
N MET A 418 -14.45 39.66 -17.12
CA MET A 418 -14.38 40.16 -15.75
C MET A 418 -13.34 41.28 -15.58
N GLY A 419 -12.22 41.20 -16.32
CA GLY A 419 -11.24 42.28 -16.40
C GLY A 419 -11.84 43.61 -16.86
N ILE A 420 -12.69 43.58 -17.90
CA ILE A 420 -13.42 44.77 -18.35
C ILE A 420 -14.38 45.28 -17.27
N VAL A 421 -15.09 44.38 -16.58
CA VAL A 421 -15.98 44.75 -15.47
C VAL A 421 -15.21 45.44 -14.34
N PHE A 422 -14.00 44.98 -14.00
CA PHE A 422 -13.14 45.66 -13.03
C PHE A 422 -12.65 47.02 -13.54
N MET A 423 -12.34 47.15 -14.84
CA MET A 423 -11.98 48.44 -15.45
C MET A 423 -13.12 49.46 -15.40
N LEU A 424 -14.39 49.04 -15.49
CA LEU A 424 -15.54 49.94 -15.31
C LEU A 424 -15.48 50.68 -13.96
N GLY A 425 -15.11 49.97 -12.89
CA GLY A 425 -14.90 50.58 -11.57
C GLY A 425 -13.83 51.66 -11.60
N GLY A 426 -12.71 51.39 -12.28
CA GLY A 426 -11.64 52.37 -12.51
C GLY A 426 -12.11 53.58 -13.33
N TRP A 427 -12.90 53.38 -14.39
CA TRP A 427 -13.43 54.48 -15.21
C TRP A 427 -14.44 55.36 -14.46
N ILE A 428 -15.29 54.76 -13.62
CA ILE A 428 -16.20 55.50 -12.74
C ILE A 428 -15.40 56.39 -11.79
N VAL A 429 -14.34 55.85 -11.19
CA VAL A 429 -13.43 56.60 -10.31
C VAL A 429 -12.68 57.69 -11.07
N TRP A 430 -12.20 57.43 -12.30
CA TRP A 430 -11.57 58.46 -13.15
C TRP A 430 -12.49 59.64 -13.41
N TYR A 431 -13.75 59.38 -13.80
CA TYR A 431 -14.70 60.43 -14.13
C TYR A 431 -15.17 61.20 -12.88
N VAL A 432 -15.65 60.48 -11.86
CA VAL A 432 -16.18 61.10 -10.64
C VAL A 432 -15.06 61.71 -9.80
N GLY A 433 -13.97 60.98 -9.59
CA GLY A 433 -12.82 61.43 -8.83
C GLY A 433 -12.10 62.59 -9.54
N GLY A 434 -11.95 62.52 -10.86
CA GLY A 434 -11.43 63.62 -11.66
C GLY A 434 -12.31 64.88 -11.57
N LYS A 435 -13.63 64.73 -11.61
CA LYS A 435 -14.56 65.85 -11.37
C LYS A 435 -14.40 66.45 -9.96
N ASP A 436 -14.27 65.60 -8.94
CA ASP A 436 -14.11 66.06 -7.56
C ASP A 436 -12.76 66.80 -7.38
N VAL A 437 -11.68 66.39 -8.07
CA VAL A 437 -10.40 67.12 -8.16
C VAL A 437 -10.53 68.45 -8.88
N LEU A 438 -11.20 68.49 -10.03
CA LEU A 438 -11.47 69.74 -10.77
C LEU A 438 -12.31 70.74 -9.96
N SER A 439 -13.10 70.25 -9.01
CA SER A 439 -13.93 71.09 -8.12
C SER A 439 -13.26 71.40 -6.77
N GLU A 440 -11.97 71.10 -6.61
CA GLU A 440 -11.18 71.30 -5.38
C GLU A 440 -11.72 70.58 -4.13
N LYS A 441 -12.60 69.58 -4.30
CA LYS A 441 -13.15 68.76 -3.21
C LYS A 441 -12.24 67.62 -2.80
N MET A 442 -11.25 67.31 -3.62
CA MET A 442 -10.29 66.24 -3.42
C MET A 442 -8.95 66.63 -4.06
N THR A 443 -7.85 66.21 -3.45
CA THR A 443 -6.50 66.42 -3.98
C THR A 443 -6.15 65.39 -5.06
N LEU A 444 -5.16 65.71 -5.92
CA LEU A 444 -4.67 64.77 -6.92
C LEU A 444 -3.99 63.56 -6.25
N GLY A 445 -3.29 63.75 -5.12
CA GLY A 445 -2.69 62.67 -4.36
C GLY A 445 -3.73 61.73 -3.73
N GLU A 446 -4.85 62.25 -3.23
CA GLU A 446 -5.98 61.42 -2.77
C GLU A 446 -6.54 60.54 -3.89
N LEU A 447 -6.70 61.09 -5.10
CA LEU A 447 -7.14 60.32 -6.26
C LEU A 447 -6.14 59.20 -6.61
N MET A 448 -4.84 59.51 -6.60
CA MET A 448 -3.79 58.53 -6.93
C MET A 448 -3.68 57.43 -5.86
N ALA A 449 -3.77 57.76 -4.58
CA ALA A 449 -3.84 56.77 -3.50
C ALA A 449 -5.10 55.92 -3.60
N PHE A 450 -6.24 56.52 -3.95
CA PHE A 450 -7.49 55.79 -4.15
C PHE A 450 -7.37 54.78 -5.29
N PHE A 451 -6.70 55.11 -6.40
CA PHE A 451 -6.37 54.13 -7.45
C PHE A 451 -5.45 53.00 -6.98
N GLY A 452 -4.47 53.32 -6.13
CA GLY A 452 -3.62 52.32 -5.49
C GLY A 452 -4.44 51.32 -4.66
N TYR A 453 -5.34 51.82 -3.81
CA TYR A 453 -6.26 50.96 -3.05
C TYR A 453 -7.26 50.22 -3.93
N LEU A 454 -7.76 50.83 -5.00
CA LEU A 454 -8.67 50.19 -5.94
C LEU A 454 -8.03 48.96 -6.60
N ALA A 455 -6.77 49.08 -7.03
CA ALA A 455 -6.01 47.96 -7.57
C ALA A 455 -5.81 46.85 -6.52
N MET A 456 -5.52 47.22 -5.28
CA MET A 456 -5.39 46.28 -4.16
C MET A 456 -6.73 45.63 -3.75
N PHE A 457 -7.86 46.27 -4.03
CA PHE A 457 -9.20 45.75 -3.74
C PHE A 457 -9.66 44.73 -4.80
N TYR A 458 -9.44 45.03 -6.09
CA TYR A 458 -9.85 44.13 -7.17
C TYR A 458 -8.94 42.90 -7.36
N GLY A 459 -7.64 42.99 -7.02
CA GLY A 459 -6.71 41.86 -7.10
C GLY A 459 -7.21 40.60 -6.35
N PRO A 460 -7.50 40.69 -5.04
CA PRO A 460 -8.03 39.58 -4.26
C PRO A 460 -9.35 39.00 -4.79
N LEU A 461 -10.26 39.84 -5.29
CA LEU A 461 -11.57 39.40 -5.80
C LEU A 461 -11.44 38.42 -6.98
N GLY A 462 -10.44 38.61 -7.85
CA GLY A 462 -10.16 37.65 -8.93
C GLY A 462 -9.72 36.28 -8.40
N MET A 463 -8.88 36.25 -7.36
CA MET A 463 -8.37 35.01 -6.77
C MET A 463 -9.41 34.26 -5.93
N LEU A 464 -10.41 34.95 -5.36
CA LEU A 464 -11.53 34.32 -4.65
C LEU A 464 -12.29 33.31 -5.52
N SER A 465 -12.35 33.50 -6.84
CA SER A 465 -12.99 32.57 -7.77
C SER A 465 -12.30 31.19 -7.81
N GLN A 466 -10.99 31.13 -7.60
CA GLN A 466 -10.20 29.89 -7.60
C GLN A 466 -10.29 29.16 -6.24
N PHE A 467 -10.66 29.86 -5.17
CA PHE A 467 -10.75 29.29 -3.82
C PHE A 467 -11.75 28.14 -3.73
N THR A 468 -12.91 28.24 -4.38
CA THR A 468 -13.92 27.17 -4.32
C THR A 468 -13.42 25.86 -4.95
N ASN A 469 -12.64 25.96 -6.02
CA ASN A 469 -12.03 24.80 -6.67
C ASN A 469 -10.99 24.16 -5.77
N TRP A 470 -10.07 24.99 -5.24
CA TRP A 470 -9.06 24.56 -4.29
C TRP A 470 -9.70 23.92 -3.04
N LEU A 471 -10.71 24.56 -2.45
CA LEU A 471 -11.40 24.06 -1.26
C LEU A 471 -12.09 22.72 -1.52
N THR A 472 -12.72 22.57 -2.69
CA THR A 472 -13.36 21.31 -3.09
C THR A 472 -12.33 20.19 -3.25
N GLN A 473 -11.21 20.47 -3.93
CA GLN A 473 -10.12 19.52 -4.10
C GLN A 473 -9.52 19.12 -2.75
N PHE A 474 -9.21 20.11 -1.91
CA PHE A 474 -8.65 19.92 -0.58
C PHE A 474 -9.57 19.09 0.32
N VAL A 475 -10.87 19.41 0.39
CA VAL A 475 -11.83 18.65 1.19
C VAL A 475 -11.94 17.20 0.70
N THR A 476 -11.87 16.99 -0.63
CA THR A 476 -11.90 15.64 -1.22
C THR A 476 -10.63 14.84 -0.91
N GLN A 477 -9.46 15.47 -0.97
CA GLN A 477 -8.17 14.84 -0.59
C GLN A 477 -8.13 14.53 0.90
N ALA A 478 -8.48 15.50 1.75
CA ALA A 478 -8.56 15.31 3.20
C ALA A 478 -9.57 14.23 3.57
N HIS A 479 -10.72 14.15 2.89
CA HIS A 479 -11.68 13.07 3.09
C HIS A 479 -11.06 11.70 2.83
N ARG A 480 -10.41 11.49 1.67
CA ARG A 480 -9.78 10.20 1.32
C ARG A 480 -8.68 9.79 2.30
N ILE A 481 -7.99 10.77 2.88
CA ILE A 481 -7.01 10.56 3.94
C ILE A 481 -7.70 10.09 5.24
N PHE A 482 -8.74 10.80 5.68
CA PHE A 482 -9.47 10.42 6.89
C PHE A 482 -10.25 9.13 6.73
N GLU A 483 -10.74 8.80 5.53
CA GLU A 483 -11.34 7.52 5.20
C GLU A 483 -10.40 6.36 5.52
N ILE A 484 -9.09 6.48 5.21
CA ILE A 484 -8.09 5.46 5.60
C ILE A 484 -7.93 5.43 7.12
N LEU A 485 -7.70 6.59 7.76
CA LEU A 485 -7.46 6.66 9.20
C LEU A 485 -8.66 6.20 10.05
N ASP A 486 -9.87 6.43 9.56
CA ASP A 486 -11.12 6.05 10.22
C ASP A 486 -11.59 4.65 9.80
N SER A 487 -10.93 4.02 8.81
CA SER A 487 -11.23 2.64 8.46
C SER A 487 -11.04 1.77 9.71
N PRO A 488 -12.07 0.97 10.07
CA PRO A 488 -12.01 0.17 11.27
C PRO A 488 -10.88 -0.86 11.16
N VAL A 489 -10.13 -1.01 12.25
CA VAL A 489 -9.18 -2.10 12.39
C VAL A 489 -10.00 -3.33 12.82
N ASP A 490 -10.39 -4.16 11.86
CA ASP A 490 -11.26 -5.33 12.13
C ASP A 490 -10.61 -6.34 13.08
N ILE A 491 -9.28 -6.50 12.99
CA ILE A 491 -8.51 -7.49 13.73
C ILE A 491 -7.62 -6.76 14.71
N MET A 492 -8.07 -6.67 15.97
CA MET A 492 -7.32 -6.07 17.06
C MET A 492 -6.96 -7.11 18.13
N ASP A 493 -5.87 -6.82 18.85
CA ASP A 493 -5.59 -7.50 20.10
C ASP A 493 -6.71 -7.22 21.12
N PRO A 494 -7.18 -8.23 21.85
CA PRO A 494 -8.14 -8.02 22.93
C PRO A 494 -7.51 -7.19 24.05
N ALA A 495 -8.32 -6.42 24.78
CA ALA A 495 -7.85 -5.51 25.84
C ALA A 495 -7.04 -6.22 26.95
N LYS A 496 -7.23 -7.53 27.12
CA LYS A 496 -6.40 -8.41 27.96
C LYS A 496 -6.03 -9.65 27.14
N ALA A 497 -5.02 -9.50 26.29
CA ALA A 497 -4.51 -10.61 25.48
C ALA A 497 -3.90 -11.71 26.33
N LYS A 498 -4.23 -12.96 25.98
CA LYS A 498 -3.57 -14.14 26.50
C LYS A 498 -2.26 -14.34 25.75
N HIS A 499 -1.21 -14.64 26.50
CA HIS A 499 0.08 -15.03 25.96
C HIS A 499 0.06 -16.52 25.65
N ILE A 500 0.68 -16.92 24.53
CA ILE A 500 0.66 -18.31 24.06
C ILE A 500 2.02 -19.00 24.13
N LYS A 501 3.07 -18.28 24.56
CA LYS A 501 4.42 -18.84 24.73
C LYS A 501 4.57 -19.53 26.10
N PRO A 502 5.11 -20.76 26.17
CA PRO A 502 5.51 -21.64 25.06
C PRO A 502 4.31 -22.34 24.40
N MET A 503 4.30 -22.36 23.06
CA MET A 503 3.25 -23.01 22.27
C MET A 503 3.61 -24.49 22.01
N LYS A 504 2.66 -25.40 22.22
CA LYS A 504 2.80 -26.84 21.96
C LYS A 504 2.45 -27.19 20.50
N GLY A 505 1.53 -26.45 19.90
CA GLY A 505 1.13 -26.62 18.50
C GLY A 505 -0.11 -27.49 18.30
N HIS A 506 -0.98 -27.60 19.30
CA HIS A 506 -2.30 -28.23 19.15
C HIS A 506 -3.26 -27.25 18.47
N LEU A 507 -3.94 -27.66 17.40
CA LEU A 507 -4.83 -26.80 16.62
C LEU A 507 -6.23 -27.40 16.54
N GLN A 508 -7.25 -26.59 16.79
CA GLN A 508 -8.64 -27.04 16.82
C GLN A 508 -9.56 -26.06 16.10
N PHE A 509 -10.42 -26.58 15.22
CA PHE A 509 -11.51 -25.87 14.57
C PHE A 509 -12.81 -26.47 15.11
N GLU A 510 -13.65 -25.64 15.73
CA GLU A 510 -14.93 -26.05 16.31
C GLU A 510 -16.08 -25.35 15.59
N ASN A 511 -16.86 -26.11 14.81
CA ASN A 511 -18.02 -25.62 14.05
C ASN A 511 -17.73 -24.33 13.26
N VAL A 512 -16.59 -24.28 12.56
CA VAL A 512 -16.15 -23.05 11.89
C VAL A 512 -16.90 -22.84 10.58
N SER A 513 -17.60 -21.72 10.50
CA SER A 513 -18.29 -21.24 9.29
C SER A 513 -17.80 -19.84 8.91
N PHE A 514 -17.48 -19.61 7.64
CA PHE A 514 -16.90 -18.35 7.16
C PHE A 514 -17.17 -18.11 5.67
N GLY A 515 -17.27 -16.84 5.24
CA GLY A 515 -17.26 -16.45 3.83
C GLY A 515 -16.76 -15.02 3.61
N TYR A 516 -16.00 -14.79 2.52
CA TYR A 516 -15.49 -13.44 2.17
C TYR A 516 -16.60 -12.44 1.84
N HIS A 517 -17.74 -12.93 1.35
CA HIS A 517 -18.96 -12.15 1.14
C HIS A 517 -20.10 -12.80 1.93
N ARG A 518 -20.97 -11.98 2.55
CA ARG A 518 -22.05 -12.46 3.44
C ARG A 518 -22.99 -13.47 2.78
N HIS A 519 -23.21 -13.37 1.47
CA HIS A 519 -24.15 -14.19 0.71
C HIS A 519 -23.51 -15.44 0.11
N SER A 520 -22.20 -15.63 0.30
CA SER A 520 -21.46 -16.79 -0.21
C SER A 520 -20.53 -17.30 0.90
N PRO A 521 -21.06 -18.03 1.89
CA PRO A 521 -20.22 -18.81 2.79
C PRO A 521 -19.31 -19.73 1.95
N VAL A 522 -18.05 -19.82 2.37
CA VAL A 522 -16.99 -20.60 1.73
C VAL A 522 -16.63 -21.81 2.58
N LEU A 523 -16.75 -21.70 3.90
CA LEU A 523 -16.57 -22.78 4.88
C LEU A 523 -17.87 -22.98 5.64
N HIS A 524 -18.21 -24.24 5.88
CA HIS A 524 -19.42 -24.70 6.53
C HIS A 524 -19.08 -25.76 7.58
N ASP A 525 -19.36 -25.46 8.85
CA ASP A 525 -19.29 -26.38 9.98
C ASP A 525 -18.00 -27.20 10.07
N ILE A 526 -16.87 -26.54 9.79
CA ILE A 526 -15.56 -27.20 9.78
C ILE A 526 -15.19 -27.59 11.21
N ASN A 527 -15.07 -28.90 11.43
CA ASN A 527 -14.60 -29.50 12.67
C ASN A 527 -13.30 -30.26 12.40
N LEU A 528 -12.21 -29.81 13.01
CA LEU A 528 -10.90 -30.39 12.79
C LEU A 528 -10.05 -30.29 14.05
N ASP A 529 -9.42 -31.39 14.45
CA ASP A 529 -8.53 -31.45 15.61
C ASP A 529 -7.17 -32.01 15.17
N ILE A 530 -6.10 -31.25 15.38
CA ILE A 530 -4.74 -31.54 14.91
C ILE A 530 -3.81 -31.58 16.11
N GLN A 531 -3.16 -32.73 16.28
CA GLN A 531 -2.29 -32.98 17.42
C GLN A 531 -0.90 -32.34 17.23
N PRO A 532 -0.20 -31.97 18.32
CA PRO A 532 1.17 -31.45 18.25
C PRO A 532 2.10 -32.37 17.45
N GLY A 533 2.79 -31.81 16.45
CA GLY A 533 3.73 -32.55 15.60
C GLY A 533 3.07 -33.39 14.49
N GLU A 534 1.73 -33.40 14.39
CA GLU A 534 1.00 -34.07 13.31
C GLU A 534 1.20 -33.30 11.99
N MET A 535 1.38 -34.04 10.87
CA MET A 535 1.35 -33.47 9.53
C MET A 535 0.02 -33.82 8.86
N ILE A 536 -0.82 -32.81 8.61
CA ILE A 536 -2.07 -32.98 7.87
C ILE A 536 -1.95 -32.47 6.43
N GLY A 537 -2.53 -33.22 5.49
CA GLY A 537 -2.67 -32.81 4.09
C GLY A 537 -4.08 -32.34 3.79
N ILE A 538 -4.26 -31.14 3.24
CA ILE A 538 -5.57 -30.63 2.81
C ILE A 538 -5.68 -30.70 1.29
N VAL A 539 -6.68 -31.40 0.80
CA VAL A 539 -6.94 -31.61 -0.64
C VAL A 539 -8.37 -31.31 -1.01
N GLY A 540 -8.60 -30.99 -2.27
CA GLY A 540 -9.92 -30.64 -2.76
C GLY A 540 -9.85 -29.87 -4.06
N ARG A 541 -11.00 -29.72 -4.73
CA ARG A 541 -11.09 -28.95 -5.97
C ARG A 541 -10.68 -27.49 -5.75
N SER A 542 -10.29 -26.80 -6.82
CA SER A 542 -10.08 -25.35 -6.75
C SER A 542 -11.38 -24.65 -6.28
N GLY A 543 -11.25 -23.72 -5.35
CA GLY A 543 -12.40 -23.04 -4.74
C GLY A 543 -13.11 -23.81 -3.62
N SER A 544 -12.62 -24.98 -3.17
CA SER A 544 -13.27 -25.74 -2.10
C SER A 544 -13.09 -25.16 -0.69
N GLY A 545 -12.27 -24.12 -0.51
CA GLY A 545 -12.06 -23.45 0.78
C GLY A 545 -10.71 -23.72 1.47
N LYS A 546 -9.79 -24.49 0.87
CA LYS A 546 -8.49 -24.87 1.45
C LYS A 546 -7.68 -23.69 2.02
N THR A 547 -7.39 -22.68 1.20
CA THR A 547 -6.65 -21.46 1.61
C THR A 547 -7.42 -20.65 2.66
N THR A 548 -8.74 -20.76 2.66
CA THR A 548 -9.58 -20.06 3.65
C THR A 548 -9.39 -20.63 5.05
N ILE A 549 -9.15 -21.94 5.19
CA ILE A 549 -8.83 -22.58 6.48
C ILE A 549 -7.52 -22.01 7.05
N ILE A 550 -6.48 -21.88 6.21
CA ILE A 550 -5.21 -21.24 6.59
C ILE A 550 -5.43 -19.80 7.03
N ASN A 551 -6.21 -19.04 6.27
CA ASN A 551 -6.46 -17.63 6.53
C ASN A 551 -7.13 -17.40 7.90
N MET A 552 -7.98 -18.32 8.36
CA MET A 552 -8.56 -18.27 9.70
C MET A 552 -7.51 -18.59 10.78
N LEU A 553 -6.65 -19.58 10.55
CA LEU A 553 -5.60 -19.96 11.51
C LEU A 553 -4.57 -18.83 11.72
N CYS A 554 -4.14 -18.17 10.64
CA CYS A 554 -3.25 -17.01 10.70
C CYS A 554 -3.93 -15.74 11.24
N ARG A 555 -5.24 -15.82 11.51
CA ARG A 555 -6.10 -14.70 11.88
C ARG A 555 -5.90 -13.51 10.93
N PHE A 556 -5.88 -13.79 9.63
CA PHE A 556 -6.02 -12.77 8.58
C PHE A 556 -7.47 -12.34 8.42
N TYR A 557 -8.37 -13.18 8.92
CA TYR A 557 -9.82 -13.04 8.97
C TYR A 557 -10.31 -13.71 10.25
N ASP A 558 -11.31 -13.13 10.91
CA ASP A 558 -12.01 -13.79 12.01
C ASP A 558 -13.18 -14.63 11.48
N VAL A 559 -13.46 -15.75 12.16
CA VAL A 559 -14.60 -16.63 11.83
C VAL A 559 -15.94 -15.93 12.08
N LEU A 560 -16.96 -16.27 11.28
CA LEU A 560 -18.31 -15.74 11.49
C LEU A 560 -19.01 -16.49 12.63
N GLU A 561 -18.88 -17.81 12.63
CA GLU A 561 -19.45 -18.73 13.63
C GLU A 561 -18.40 -19.79 13.97
N GLY A 562 -18.47 -20.32 15.20
CA GLY A 562 -17.49 -21.25 15.75
C GLY A 562 -16.26 -20.59 16.37
N ALA A 563 -15.20 -21.38 16.52
CA ALA A 563 -13.92 -20.95 17.08
C ALA A 563 -12.75 -21.68 16.44
N VAL A 564 -11.64 -20.96 16.25
CA VAL A 564 -10.33 -21.56 15.93
C VAL A 564 -9.47 -21.40 17.17
N LYS A 565 -8.97 -22.51 17.71
CA LYS A 565 -8.19 -22.55 18.94
C LYS A 565 -6.78 -23.06 18.69
N VAL A 566 -5.83 -22.49 19.41
CA VAL A 566 -4.44 -22.92 19.49
C VAL A 566 -4.15 -23.25 20.95
N ASP A 567 -3.70 -24.47 21.23
CA ASP A 567 -3.48 -25.00 22.59
C ASP A 567 -4.69 -24.80 23.53
N GLY A 568 -5.90 -24.86 22.96
CA GLY A 568 -7.17 -24.70 23.68
C GLY A 568 -7.62 -23.25 23.89
N ILE A 569 -6.86 -22.25 23.42
CA ILE A 569 -7.21 -20.83 23.50
C ILE A 569 -7.67 -20.35 22.12
N ASP A 570 -8.82 -19.68 22.05
CA ASP A 570 -9.31 -19.09 20.80
C ASP A 570 -8.30 -18.04 20.26
N VAL A 571 -7.97 -18.08 18.97
CA VAL A 571 -7.05 -17.14 18.33
C VAL A 571 -7.47 -15.68 18.48
N ARG A 572 -8.77 -15.41 18.73
CA ARG A 572 -9.30 -14.07 19.02
C ARG A 572 -8.88 -13.53 20.38
N GLU A 573 -8.51 -14.41 21.30
CA GLU A 573 -8.09 -14.05 22.67
C GLU A 573 -6.57 -13.93 22.84
N VAL A 574 -5.79 -14.34 21.83
CA VAL A 574 -4.32 -14.37 21.85
C VAL A 574 -3.73 -13.07 21.32
N ASN A 575 -2.57 -12.66 21.83
CA ASN A 575 -1.77 -11.58 21.24
C ASN A 575 -1.32 -11.95 19.81
N LEU A 576 -1.63 -11.09 18.84
CA LEU A 576 -1.40 -11.35 17.42
C LEU A 576 0.07 -11.55 17.06
N ASP A 577 0.97 -10.78 17.66
CA ASP A 577 2.41 -10.86 17.39
C ASP A 577 2.97 -12.20 17.88
N GLU A 578 2.57 -12.65 19.07
CA GLU A 578 2.94 -13.96 19.58
C GLU A 578 2.38 -15.10 18.72
N LEU A 579 1.10 -15.05 18.37
CA LEU A 579 0.45 -16.05 17.50
C LEU A 579 1.19 -16.17 16.17
N ARG A 580 1.42 -15.05 15.48
CA ARG A 580 2.07 -15.04 14.15
C ARG A 580 3.55 -15.39 14.23
N SER A 581 4.23 -15.06 15.33
CA SER A 581 5.62 -15.50 15.55
C SER A 581 5.79 -17.01 15.72
N GLN A 582 4.70 -17.75 15.97
CA GLN A 582 4.72 -19.21 16.10
C GLN A 582 4.18 -19.95 14.88
N ILE A 583 3.72 -19.22 13.85
CA ILE A 583 3.19 -19.76 12.60
C ILE A 583 4.13 -19.38 11.45
N GLY A 584 4.78 -20.37 10.85
CA GLY A 584 5.56 -20.21 9.62
C GLY A 584 4.73 -20.51 8.39
N VAL A 585 4.79 -19.65 7.38
CA VAL A 585 4.06 -19.86 6.12
C VAL A 585 5.03 -19.88 4.95
N VAL A 586 4.99 -20.98 4.19
CA VAL A 586 5.67 -21.13 2.90
C VAL A 586 4.61 -21.03 1.80
N LEU A 587 4.57 -19.87 1.15
CA LEU A 587 3.60 -19.56 0.09
C LEU A 587 3.96 -20.27 -1.23
N GLN A 588 2.95 -20.41 -2.09
CA GLN A 588 3.09 -20.94 -3.45
C GLN A 588 4.00 -20.05 -4.31
N GLU A 589 3.78 -18.73 -4.25
CA GLU A 589 4.64 -17.73 -4.89
C GLU A 589 5.45 -17.01 -3.79
N PRO A 590 6.72 -17.37 -3.58
CA PRO A 590 7.54 -16.79 -2.53
C PRO A 590 7.82 -15.31 -2.81
N PHE A 591 7.53 -14.46 -1.83
CA PHE A 591 7.75 -13.03 -1.90
C PHE A 591 9.09 -12.64 -1.25
N LEU A 592 9.95 -12.00 -2.04
CA LEU A 592 11.19 -11.37 -1.58
C LEU A 592 11.08 -9.85 -1.71
N PHE A 593 11.46 -9.16 -0.65
CA PHE A 593 11.58 -7.71 -0.63
C PHE A 593 12.82 -7.29 -1.41
N ARG A 594 12.77 -6.08 -2.00
CA ARG A 594 13.97 -5.44 -2.54
C ARG A 594 14.96 -5.20 -1.39
N GLY A 595 16.18 -5.73 -1.50
CA GLY A 595 17.19 -5.71 -0.44
C GLY A 595 18.23 -6.80 -0.67
N SER A 596 19.07 -7.08 0.32
CA SER A 596 20.01 -8.20 0.22
C SER A 596 19.33 -9.56 0.44
N ILE A 597 19.99 -10.66 0.06
CA ILE A 597 19.57 -12.01 0.43
C ILE A 597 19.55 -12.15 1.96
N TRP A 598 20.54 -11.57 2.65
CA TRP A 598 20.60 -11.51 4.11
C TRP A 598 19.32 -10.92 4.72
N ASP A 599 18.90 -9.74 4.29
CA ASP A 599 17.69 -9.06 4.79
C ASP A 599 16.43 -9.88 4.55
N ASN A 600 16.41 -10.62 3.44
CA ASN A 600 15.28 -11.48 3.09
C ASN A 600 15.23 -12.75 3.93
N VAL A 601 16.37 -13.36 4.26
CA VAL A 601 16.43 -14.55 5.13
C VAL A 601 16.14 -14.16 6.58
N THR A 602 16.71 -13.05 7.05
CA THR A 602 16.55 -12.56 8.42
C THR A 602 15.26 -11.77 8.66
N TYR A 603 14.40 -11.61 7.65
CA TYR A 603 13.17 -10.80 7.73
C TYR A 603 12.30 -11.08 8.97
N GLY A 604 12.13 -12.37 9.34
CA GLY A 604 11.34 -12.76 10.50
C GLY A 604 12.08 -12.64 11.85
N ARG A 605 13.40 -12.51 11.84
CA ARG A 605 14.26 -12.34 13.02
C ARG A 605 15.51 -11.52 12.64
N PRO A 606 15.40 -10.18 12.54
CA PRO A 606 16.47 -9.33 11.98
C PRO A 606 17.79 -9.36 12.76
N GLU A 607 17.72 -9.61 14.08
CA GLU A 607 18.88 -9.67 14.98
C GLU A 607 19.54 -11.07 15.04
N SER A 608 19.40 -11.88 14.00
CA SER A 608 19.97 -13.24 13.96
C SER A 608 21.49 -13.23 13.78
N HIS A 609 22.17 -14.18 14.43
CA HIS A 609 23.61 -14.36 14.25
C HIS A 609 23.92 -15.08 12.93
N PHE A 610 25.12 -14.84 12.38
CA PHE A 610 25.53 -15.45 11.11
C PHE A 610 25.46 -16.98 11.13
N GLU A 611 25.84 -17.60 12.25
CA GLU A 611 25.82 -19.03 12.43
C GLU A 611 24.40 -19.62 12.34
N GLU A 612 23.41 -18.92 12.90
CA GLU A 612 21.99 -19.29 12.81
C GLU A 612 21.51 -19.19 11.36
N VAL A 613 21.86 -18.10 10.68
CA VAL A 613 21.48 -17.85 9.27
C VAL A 613 22.09 -18.89 8.33
N VAL A 614 23.36 -19.25 8.48
CA VAL A 614 23.99 -20.29 7.65
C VAL A 614 23.40 -21.66 7.93
N THR A 615 23.11 -21.99 9.19
CA THR A 615 22.48 -23.26 9.54
C THR A 615 21.08 -23.36 8.92
N ALA A 616 20.27 -22.31 9.03
CA ALA A 616 18.96 -22.24 8.39
C ALA A 616 19.06 -22.30 6.85
N SER A 617 20.07 -21.65 6.27
CA SER A 617 20.27 -21.62 4.81
C SER A 617 20.79 -22.94 4.24
N LYS A 618 21.60 -23.68 4.99
CA LYS A 618 22.03 -25.05 4.66
C LYS A 618 20.87 -26.03 4.80
N ALA A 619 20.09 -25.94 5.87
CA ALA A 619 18.86 -26.73 6.04
C ALA A 619 17.80 -26.42 4.96
N GLY A 620 17.74 -25.16 4.49
CA GLY A 620 16.89 -24.72 3.38
C GLY A 620 17.44 -25.03 1.98
N ASN A 621 18.61 -25.67 1.87
CA ASN A 621 19.31 -25.92 0.60
C ASN A 621 19.55 -24.66 -0.25
N CYS A 622 19.71 -23.48 0.37
CA CYS A 622 20.00 -22.23 -0.32
C CYS A 622 21.44 -21.73 -0.18
N HIS A 623 22.18 -22.21 0.82
CA HIS A 623 23.55 -21.73 1.08
C HIS A 623 24.45 -21.82 -0.16
N ASP A 624 24.47 -22.94 -0.87
CA ASP A 624 25.44 -23.13 -1.95
C ASP A 624 25.17 -22.26 -3.18
N PHE A 625 23.91 -22.06 -3.57
CA PHE A 625 23.64 -21.13 -4.67
C PHE A 625 23.85 -19.68 -4.23
N ILE A 626 23.57 -19.33 -2.97
CA ILE A 626 23.88 -18.01 -2.43
C ILE A 626 25.37 -17.74 -2.55
N MET A 627 26.23 -18.70 -2.19
CA MET A 627 27.68 -18.55 -2.29
C MET A 627 28.22 -18.53 -3.74
N ARG A 628 27.47 -19.05 -4.71
CA ARG A 628 27.76 -18.89 -6.14
C ARG A 628 27.46 -17.48 -6.66
N THR A 629 26.57 -16.74 -5.99
CA THR A 629 26.30 -15.35 -6.36
C THR A 629 27.52 -14.45 -6.07
N PRO A 630 27.72 -13.34 -6.82
CA PRO A 630 28.91 -12.52 -6.67
C PRO A 630 29.14 -11.93 -5.27
N HIS A 631 28.08 -11.74 -4.47
CA HIS A 631 28.16 -11.13 -3.14
C HIS A 631 27.69 -12.03 -2.00
N GLY A 632 27.54 -13.34 -2.22
CA GLY A 632 27.05 -14.24 -1.18
C GLY A 632 25.70 -13.76 -0.63
N TYR A 633 25.60 -13.63 0.70
CA TYR A 633 24.40 -13.14 1.37
C TYR A 633 24.15 -11.64 1.17
N ASP A 634 25.19 -10.86 0.81
CA ASP A 634 25.07 -9.43 0.49
C ASP A 634 24.49 -9.19 -0.91
N THR A 635 24.22 -10.25 -1.69
CA THR A 635 23.68 -10.11 -3.05
C THR A 635 22.33 -9.39 -3.04
N TRP A 636 22.27 -8.31 -3.81
CA TRP A 636 21.07 -7.49 -3.95
C TRP A 636 20.04 -8.17 -4.86
N VAL A 637 18.81 -8.30 -4.39
CA VAL A 637 17.67 -8.81 -5.15
C VAL A 637 16.67 -7.69 -5.46
N GLY A 638 16.15 -7.70 -6.69
CA GLY A 638 15.15 -6.72 -7.14
C GLY A 638 13.76 -6.98 -6.54
N GLU A 639 12.78 -6.17 -6.92
CA GLU A 639 11.39 -6.38 -6.50
C GLU A 639 10.91 -7.79 -6.84
N ARG A 640 10.22 -8.45 -5.89
CA ARG A 640 9.74 -9.84 -6.01
C ARG A 640 10.86 -10.85 -6.31
N GLY A 641 12.09 -10.55 -5.90
CA GLY A 641 13.24 -11.44 -6.13
C GLY A 641 13.67 -11.53 -7.59
N ALA A 642 13.50 -10.46 -8.36
CA ALA A 642 14.04 -10.36 -9.71
C ALA A 642 15.55 -10.65 -9.70
N GLY A 643 16.00 -11.55 -10.57
CA GLY A 643 17.38 -12.05 -10.63
C GLY A 643 17.56 -13.48 -10.08
N LEU A 644 16.55 -14.04 -9.42
CA LEU A 644 16.56 -15.43 -8.92
C LEU A 644 15.59 -16.34 -9.70
N SER A 645 15.85 -17.64 -9.72
CA SER A 645 14.93 -18.65 -10.24
C SER A 645 13.73 -18.86 -9.29
N GLY A 646 12.67 -19.53 -9.77
CA GLY A 646 11.53 -19.89 -8.92
C GLY A 646 11.92 -20.77 -7.75
N GLY A 647 12.75 -21.79 -8.00
CA GLY A 647 13.22 -22.69 -6.96
C GLY A 647 14.16 -22.02 -5.94
N GLU A 648 15.02 -21.11 -6.38
CA GLU A 648 15.89 -20.33 -5.48
C GLU A 648 15.09 -19.44 -4.53
N ARG A 649 14.07 -18.74 -5.04
CA ARG A 649 13.17 -17.93 -4.20
C ARG A 649 12.45 -18.80 -3.17
N GLN A 650 12.04 -20.01 -3.55
CA GLN A 650 11.39 -20.95 -2.65
C GLN A 650 12.33 -21.37 -1.51
N ARG A 651 13.56 -21.77 -1.84
CA ARG A 651 14.56 -22.20 -0.86
C ARG A 651 14.95 -21.09 0.11
N ILE A 652 15.02 -19.83 -0.33
CA ILE A 652 15.20 -18.67 0.56
C ILE A 652 14.00 -18.50 1.50
N SER A 653 12.77 -18.62 0.98
CA SER A 653 11.55 -18.56 1.80
C SER A 653 11.52 -19.67 2.87
N ILE A 654 11.97 -20.88 2.51
CA ILE A 654 12.09 -22.01 3.44
C ILE A 654 13.13 -21.71 4.52
N ALA A 655 14.32 -21.20 4.15
CA ALA A 655 15.34 -20.80 5.11
C ALA A 655 14.86 -19.69 6.08
N ARG A 656 14.07 -18.73 5.60
CA ARG A 656 13.42 -17.71 6.44
C ARG A 656 12.53 -18.34 7.52
N VAL A 657 11.75 -19.36 7.15
CA VAL A 657 10.87 -20.08 8.09
C VAL A 657 11.68 -20.89 9.10
N LEU A 658 12.72 -21.59 8.65
CA LEU A 658 13.63 -22.34 9.52
C LEU A 658 14.31 -21.44 10.57
N LEU A 659 14.70 -20.23 10.18
CA LEU A 659 15.34 -19.27 11.07
C LEU A 659 14.42 -18.78 12.21
N THR A 660 13.12 -18.65 11.92
CA THR A 660 12.12 -18.24 12.92
C THR A 660 11.68 -19.36 13.87
N ASP A 661 12.02 -20.62 13.56
CA ASP A 661 11.66 -21.83 14.31
C ASP A 661 10.21 -21.87 14.83
N PRO A 662 9.20 -21.81 13.94
CA PRO A 662 7.80 -21.80 14.35
C PRO A 662 7.34 -23.18 14.85
N ARG A 663 6.30 -23.21 15.68
CA ARG A 663 5.68 -24.46 16.18
C ARG A 663 4.65 -25.02 15.22
N VAL A 664 4.03 -24.16 14.40
CA VAL A 664 3.07 -24.51 13.37
C VAL A 664 3.61 -24.09 12.00
N LEU A 665 3.57 -24.99 11.05
CA LEU A 665 4.03 -24.79 9.68
C LEU A 665 2.87 -24.90 8.70
N ILE A 666 2.81 -23.98 7.75
CA ILE A 666 1.84 -23.98 6.68
C ILE A 666 2.60 -24.04 5.35
N LEU A 667 2.32 -25.08 4.56
CA LEU A 667 2.92 -25.32 3.25
C LEU A 667 1.85 -25.19 2.18
N ASP A 668 1.90 -24.13 1.37
CA ASP A 668 0.93 -23.89 0.29
C ASP A 668 1.60 -24.13 -1.07
N GLU A 669 1.37 -25.30 -1.69
CA GLU A 669 1.86 -25.64 -3.04
C GLU A 669 3.35 -25.32 -3.33
N ALA A 670 4.22 -25.55 -2.34
CA ALA A 670 5.61 -25.09 -2.34
C ALA A 670 6.53 -25.62 -3.46
N THR A 671 6.07 -26.49 -4.37
CA THR A 671 6.86 -27.02 -5.51
C THR A 671 6.22 -26.77 -6.87
N SER A 672 5.24 -25.87 -6.98
CA SER A 672 4.61 -25.55 -8.26
C SER A 672 5.52 -24.70 -9.17
N ASN A 673 5.56 -25.00 -10.48
CA ASN A 673 6.32 -24.26 -11.51
C ASN A 673 7.86 -24.25 -11.34
N VAL A 674 8.44 -25.34 -10.84
CA VAL A 674 9.89 -25.50 -10.65
C VAL A 674 10.42 -26.69 -11.48
N ASP A 675 11.65 -26.60 -11.98
CA ASP A 675 12.38 -27.69 -12.65
C ASP A 675 12.65 -28.88 -11.72
N ALA A 676 12.88 -30.07 -12.29
CA ALA A 676 12.97 -31.32 -11.52
C ALA A 676 14.15 -31.35 -10.51
N GLU A 677 15.30 -30.78 -10.87
CA GLU A 677 16.47 -30.70 -10.00
C GLU A 677 16.22 -29.76 -8.80
N SER A 678 15.65 -28.59 -9.06
CA SER A 678 15.25 -27.66 -8.01
C SER A 678 14.11 -28.22 -7.15
N GLU A 679 13.20 -29.03 -7.71
CA GLU A 679 12.15 -29.70 -6.94
C GLU A 679 12.72 -30.68 -5.90
N ALA A 680 13.68 -31.52 -6.28
CA ALA A 680 14.31 -32.46 -5.35
C ALA A 680 14.95 -31.73 -4.17
N SER A 681 15.71 -30.66 -4.47
CA SER A 681 16.33 -29.80 -3.46
C SER A 681 15.31 -29.14 -2.52
N ILE A 682 14.16 -28.71 -3.05
CA ILE A 682 13.07 -28.12 -2.26
C ILE A 682 12.40 -29.17 -1.38
N GLN A 683 12.15 -30.38 -1.89
CA GLN A 683 11.52 -31.45 -1.13
C GLN A 683 12.40 -31.91 0.05
N GLU A 684 13.72 -31.93 -0.12
CA GLU A 684 14.67 -32.20 0.97
C GLU A 684 14.61 -31.09 2.03
N ALA A 685 14.63 -29.81 1.61
CA ALA A 685 14.50 -28.68 2.52
C ALA A 685 13.16 -28.68 3.28
N LEU A 686 12.05 -28.97 2.59
CA LEU A 686 10.73 -29.12 3.20
C LEU A 686 10.69 -30.26 4.22
N ALA A 687 11.34 -31.39 3.93
CA ALA A 687 11.41 -32.51 4.87
C ALA A 687 12.09 -32.11 6.19
N GLU A 688 13.11 -31.23 6.13
CA GLU A 688 13.77 -30.71 7.32
C GLU A 688 12.87 -29.74 8.09
N VAL A 689 12.14 -28.86 7.40
CA VAL A 689 11.23 -27.89 8.04
C VAL A 689 10.07 -28.57 8.76
N VAL A 690 9.60 -29.71 8.27
CA VAL A 690 8.46 -30.43 8.89
C VAL A 690 8.84 -31.09 10.23
N LYS A 691 10.11 -31.46 10.45
CA LYS A 691 10.54 -32.22 11.63
C LYS A 691 10.18 -31.51 12.93
N GLY A 692 9.43 -32.20 13.80
CA GLY A 692 9.09 -31.73 15.15
C GLY A 692 8.08 -30.59 15.20
N ARG A 693 7.35 -30.31 14.11
CA ARG A 693 6.40 -29.19 13.99
C ARG A 693 5.04 -29.67 13.52
N THR A 694 3.97 -29.09 14.05
CA THR A 694 2.62 -29.33 13.54
C THR A 694 2.52 -28.72 12.14
N THR A 695 2.21 -29.52 11.12
CA THR A 695 2.28 -29.07 9.73
C THR A 695 0.94 -29.20 9.02
N ILE A 696 0.52 -28.14 8.34
CA ILE A 696 -0.62 -28.12 7.42
C ILE A 696 -0.10 -27.94 6.00
N ALA A 697 -0.25 -28.96 5.17
CA ALA A 697 0.15 -28.92 3.78
C ALA A 697 -1.08 -28.85 2.86
N ILE A 698 -1.27 -27.74 2.14
CA ILE A 698 -2.16 -27.69 0.99
C ILE A 698 -1.39 -28.24 -0.20
N ALA A 699 -1.87 -29.34 -0.75
CA ALA A 699 -1.15 -30.03 -1.80
C ALA A 699 -2.02 -30.26 -3.04
N HIS A 700 -1.47 -29.83 -4.16
CA HIS A 700 -1.88 -30.22 -5.52
C HIS A 700 -0.94 -31.29 -6.11
N ARG A 701 0.03 -31.80 -5.33
CA ARG A 701 0.91 -32.91 -5.71
C ARG A 701 0.83 -34.07 -4.71
N LEU A 702 0.76 -35.28 -5.26
CA LEU A 702 0.69 -36.53 -4.51
C LEU A 702 1.91 -36.79 -3.62
N SER A 703 3.10 -36.34 -4.03
CA SER A 703 4.37 -36.55 -3.29
C SER A 703 4.32 -35.94 -1.89
N THR A 704 3.77 -34.73 -1.76
CA THR A 704 3.59 -34.04 -0.47
C THR A 704 2.52 -34.71 0.39
N LEU A 705 1.44 -35.21 -0.22
CA LEU A 705 0.32 -35.83 0.51
C LEU A 705 0.64 -37.20 1.08
N ARG A 706 1.49 -37.98 0.39
CA ARG A 706 1.88 -39.32 0.85
C ARG A 706 2.59 -39.32 2.20
N ARG A 707 3.26 -38.21 2.56
CA ARG A 707 3.97 -38.04 3.83
C ARG A 707 3.07 -37.55 4.97
N ALA A 708 1.84 -37.12 4.68
CA ALA A 708 0.92 -36.66 5.69
C ALA A 708 0.46 -37.84 6.57
N THR A 709 0.44 -37.63 7.88
CA THR A 709 -0.14 -38.56 8.86
C THR A 709 -1.61 -38.82 8.55
N ARG A 710 -2.32 -37.76 8.15
CA ARG A 710 -3.73 -37.80 7.80
C ARG A 710 -4.05 -36.78 6.71
N ILE A 711 -4.99 -37.13 5.85
CA ILE A 711 -5.43 -36.30 4.73
C ILE A 711 -6.89 -35.91 4.96
N ILE A 712 -7.20 -34.65 4.69
CA ILE A 712 -8.51 -34.03 4.83
C ILE A 712 -8.96 -33.58 3.44
N VAL A 713 -10.03 -34.18 2.95
CA VAL A 713 -10.65 -33.83 1.68
C VAL A 713 -11.73 -32.80 1.94
N VAL A 714 -11.56 -31.60 1.39
CA VAL A 714 -12.53 -30.51 1.47
C VAL A 714 -13.26 -30.41 0.14
N ASP A 715 -14.59 -30.52 0.19
CA ASP A 715 -15.47 -30.33 -0.97
C ASP A 715 -16.60 -29.36 -0.59
N GLN A 716 -16.83 -28.37 -1.46
CA GLN A 716 -17.86 -27.34 -1.27
C GLN A 716 -17.87 -26.71 0.13
N GLY A 717 -16.69 -26.45 0.71
CA GLY A 717 -16.57 -25.81 2.01
C GLY A 717 -16.83 -26.70 3.23
N ARG A 718 -17.04 -28.01 3.05
CA ARG A 718 -17.20 -29.00 4.13
C ARG A 718 -16.07 -30.03 4.09
N ILE A 719 -15.78 -30.64 5.23
CA ILE A 719 -14.89 -31.82 5.28
C ILE A 719 -15.69 -33.03 4.79
N ALA A 720 -15.27 -33.62 3.67
CA ALA A 720 -15.95 -34.75 3.04
C ALA A 720 -15.35 -36.10 3.46
N GLU A 721 -14.03 -36.20 3.53
CA GLU A 721 -13.31 -37.44 3.85
C GLU A 721 -12.10 -37.12 4.72
N VAL A 722 -11.78 -38.01 5.66
CA VAL A 722 -10.61 -37.92 6.55
C VAL A 722 -10.03 -39.32 6.71
N GLY A 723 -8.72 -39.46 6.52
CA GLY A 723 -8.03 -40.74 6.70
C GLY A 723 -6.60 -40.71 6.23
N SER A 724 -5.90 -41.83 6.34
CA SER A 724 -4.57 -42.01 5.74
C SER A 724 -4.66 -42.11 4.20
N HIS A 725 -3.52 -41.97 3.52
CA HIS A 725 -3.45 -42.13 2.05
C HIS A 725 -4.07 -43.44 1.57
N GLN A 726 -3.78 -44.54 2.27
CA GLN A 726 -4.25 -45.87 1.90
C GLN A 726 -5.76 -46.03 2.17
N GLU A 727 -6.23 -45.60 3.35
CA GLU A 727 -7.64 -45.66 3.72
C GLU A 727 -8.53 -44.92 2.72
N LEU A 728 -8.13 -43.71 2.32
CA LEU A 728 -8.89 -42.89 1.37
C LEU A 728 -8.87 -43.43 -0.06
N LEU A 729 -7.80 -44.13 -0.46
CA LEU A 729 -7.75 -44.83 -1.75
C LEU A 729 -8.69 -46.03 -1.77
N ASP A 730 -8.71 -46.81 -0.69
CA ASP A 730 -9.55 -48.00 -0.56
C ASP A 730 -11.04 -47.65 -0.51
N GLN A 731 -11.39 -46.50 0.06
CA GLN A 731 -12.75 -45.94 0.06
C GLN A 731 -13.25 -45.55 -1.34
N LYS A 732 -12.37 -45.42 -2.34
CA LYS A 732 -12.70 -45.04 -3.74
C LYS A 732 -13.56 -43.76 -3.84
N GLY A 733 -13.37 -42.84 -2.88
CA GLY A 733 -14.10 -41.59 -2.77
C GLY A 733 -13.61 -40.46 -3.69
N ILE A 734 -13.84 -39.22 -3.28
CA ILE A 734 -13.34 -37.99 -3.91
C ILE A 734 -11.82 -38.02 -3.97
N TYR A 735 -11.14 -38.45 -2.89
CA TYR A 735 -9.69 -38.54 -2.86
C TYR A 735 -9.15 -39.44 -3.98
N ALA A 736 -9.65 -40.67 -4.09
CA ALA A 736 -9.21 -41.63 -5.10
C ALA A 736 -9.41 -41.10 -6.53
N LYS A 737 -10.49 -40.34 -6.77
CA LYS A 737 -10.72 -39.67 -8.06
C LYS A 737 -9.69 -38.57 -8.32
N LEU A 738 -9.38 -37.73 -7.33
CA LEU A 738 -8.34 -36.69 -7.45
C LEU A 738 -6.98 -37.30 -7.75
N VAL A 739 -6.63 -38.39 -7.06
CA VAL A 739 -5.38 -39.14 -7.29
C VAL A 739 -5.31 -39.70 -8.71
N LYS A 740 -6.40 -40.30 -9.20
CA LYS A 740 -6.46 -40.85 -10.57
C LYS A 740 -6.27 -39.76 -11.63
N ILE A 741 -6.84 -38.58 -11.43
CA ILE A 741 -6.70 -37.44 -12.34
C ILE A 741 -5.26 -36.90 -12.33
N GLN A 742 -4.64 -36.76 -11.16
CA GLN A 742 -3.25 -36.30 -11.06
C GLN A 742 -2.25 -37.33 -11.62
N GLY A 743 -2.47 -38.62 -11.36
CA GLY A 743 -1.63 -39.71 -11.87
C GLY A 743 -1.66 -39.86 -13.40
N GLN A 744 -2.70 -39.38 -14.07
CA GLN A 744 -2.78 -39.35 -15.54
C GLN A 744 -2.03 -38.16 -16.17
N ASN A 745 -1.83 -37.08 -15.41
CA ASN A 745 -1.17 -35.84 -15.89
C ASN A 745 0.32 -35.74 -15.51
N HIS A 746 0.87 -36.71 -14.79
CA HIS A 746 2.28 -36.76 -14.37
C HIS A 746 2.87 -38.17 -14.61
N MET A 747 3.03 -38.58 -15.87
CA MET A 747 4.01 -39.60 -16.23
C MET A 747 5.27 -38.92 -16.76
N PRO A 748 6.37 -38.83 -15.99
CA PRO A 748 7.69 -39.06 -16.55
C PRO A 748 7.80 -40.56 -16.93
N ASN A 749 8.50 -40.86 -18.02
CA ASN A 749 8.70 -42.21 -18.54
C ASN A 749 9.08 -43.22 -17.44
N ILE A 750 8.30 -44.30 -17.34
CA ILE A 750 8.50 -45.42 -16.40
C ILE A 750 9.86 -46.14 -16.62
N GLU A 751 10.54 -45.91 -17.74
CA GLU A 751 11.85 -46.51 -18.03
C GLU A 751 13.02 -45.95 -17.20
N LEU A 752 12.90 -44.76 -16.59
CA LEU A 752 13.99 -44.17 -15.78
C LEU A 752 13.97 -44.61 -14.30
N LEU A 753 12.81 -44.95 -13.73
CA LEU A 753 12.71 -45.35 -12.32
C LEU A 753 13.09 -46.82 -12.08
N THR A 754 12.93 -47.68 -13.09
CA THR A 754 13.44 -49.06 -13.04
C THR A 754 14.95 -49.11 -13.18
N ALA A 755 15.57 -48.13 -13.86
CA ALA A 755 17.03 -48.03 -13.97
C ALA A 755 17.69 -47.66 -12.64
N GLU A 756 17.04 -46.84 -11.80
CA GLU A 756 17.53 -46.48 -10.46
C GLU A 756 17.38 -47.65 -9.46
N ALA A 757 16.29 -48.42 -9.54
CA ALA A 757 16.10 -49.61 -8.70
C ALA A 757 17.05 -50.77 -9.08
N ASP A 758 17.38 -50.91 -10.37
CA ASP A 758 18.39 -51.88 -10.84
C ASP A 758 19.83 -51.39 -10.60
N ALA A 759 20.06 -50.07 -10.53
CA ALA A 759 21.36 -49.49 -10.14
C ALA A 759 21.63 -49.64 -8.64
N GLU A 760 20.63 -49.45 -7.78
CA GLU A 760 20.76 -49.71 -6.32
C GLU A 760 21.01 -51.19 -6.02
N ASN A 761 20.41 -52.12 -6.78
CA ASN A 761 20.70 -53.54 -6.64
C ASN A 761 22.07 -53.96 -7.21
N ARG A 762 22.61 -53.26 -8.23
CA ARG A 762 23.98 -53.48 -8.70
C ARG A 762 25.04 -52.85 -7.80
N ALA A 763 24.74 -51.73 -7.15
CA ALA A 763 25.62 -51.08 -6.18
C ALA A 763 25.82 -51.94 -4.92
N ASN A 764 24.84 -52.78 -4.55
CA ASN A 764 24.94 -53.68 -3.41
C ASN A 764 25.68 -55.01 -3.67
N MET A 765 26.15 -55.29 -4.90
CA MET A 765 26.86 -56.56 -5.22
C MET A 765 28.18 -56.39 -6.00
N GLY A 766 28.77 -55.20 -6.07
CA GLY A 766 30.07 -54.98 -6.70
C GLY A 766 31.18 -54.69 -5.69
N GLU A 767 32.04 -55.67 -5.42
CA GLU A 767 33.41 -55.39 -4.97
C GLU A 767 34.11 -54.58 -6.08
N HIS A 768 34.41 -53.31 -5.83
CA HIS A 768 35.24 -52.50 -6.72
C HIS A 768 36.47 -51.94 -6.00
N GLU A 769 37.62 -52.44 -6.47
CA GLU A 769 38.95 -51.91 -6.31
C GLU A 769 39.06 -50.49 -6.93
N GLY A 770 39.59 -49.55 -6.15
CA GLY A 770 40.53 -48.52 -6.61
C GLY A 770 40.07 -47.42 -7.59
N THR A 771 39.24 -46.47 -7.13
CA THR A 771 39.31 -45.03 -7.53
C THR A 771 38.74 -44.16 -6.41
N GLY A 772 39.48 -43.15 -5.96
CA GLY A 772 39.19 -42.38 -4.75
C GLY A 772 38.14 -41.29 -4.93
N ASP A 773 36.86 -41.62 -4.70
CA ASP A 773 35.82 -40.64 -4.44
C ASP A 773 35.70 -40.37 -2.93
N LEU A 774 35.78 -39.09 -2.56
CA LEU A 774 35.67 -38.61 -1.18
C LEU A 774 34.21 -38.66 -0.70
N PRO A 775 33.94 -38.94 0.59
CA PRO A 775 32.58 -39.05 1.09
C PRO A 775 31.84 -37.70 1.03
N PRO A 776 30.53 -37.68 0.71
CA PRO A 776 29.76 -36.45 0.60
C PRO A 776 29.51 -35.80 1.98
N LEU A 777 29.85 -34.51 2.08
CA LEU A 777 29.65 -33.69 3.28
C LEU A 777 28.21 -33.18 3.34
N ARG A 778 27.29 -33.94 3.93
CA ARG A 778 25.89 -33.48 4.15
C ARG A 778 25.52 -33.44 5.62
N SER A 779 26.05 -32.46 6.35
CA SER A 779 25.49 -32.02 7.63
C SER A 779 24.89 -30.62 7.46
N HIS A 780 23.69 -30.37 7.98
CA HIS A 780 23.06 -29.03 7.93
C HIS A 780 23.79 -27.98 8.79
N HIS A 781 24.73 -28.41 9.64
CA HIS A 781 25.60 -27.52 10.39
C HIS A 781 26.78 -27.03 9.56
N ALA A 782 27.18 -25.78 9.80
CA ALA A 782 28.41 -25.23 9.25
C ALA A 782 29.62 -26.02 9.76
N ARG A 783 30.41 -26.57 8.83
CA ARG A 783 31.70 -27.18 9.14
C ARG A 783 32.73 -26.07 9.37
N TRP A 784 33.13 -25.85 10.61
CA TRP A 784 34.11 -24.83 10.95
C TRP A 784 35.54 -25.35 10.84
N LEU A 785 36.33 -24.68 9.99
CA LEU A 785 37.76 -24.88 9.84
C LEU A 785 38.48 -24.01 10.87
N THR A 786 39.41 -24.63 11.58
CA THR A 786 40.28 -24.00 12.59
C THR A 786 41.73 -24.37 12.30
N PRO A 787 42.70 -23.58 12.78
CA PRO A 787 44.12 -23.93 12.64
C PRO A 787 44.50 -25.26 13.29
N GLU A 788 43.69 -25.74 14.25
CA GLU A 788 43.89 -27.00 14.95
C GLU A 788 43.42 -28.22 14.15
N ASN A 789 42.41 -28.07 13.29
CA ASN A 789 41.81 -29.17 12.54
C ASN A 789 42.13 -29.15 11.04
N SER A 790 42.75 -28.09 10.53
CA SER A 790 43.00 -27.92 9.10
C SER A 790 44.23 -27.07 8.80
N VAL A 791 44.90 -27.41 7.70
CA VAL A 791 46.13 -26.74 7.23
C VAL A 791 45.95 -26.30 5.79
N VAL A 792 46.03 -25.00 5.56
CA VAL A 792 45.99 -24.37 4.23
C VAL A 792 47.41 -24.22 3.73
N HIS A 793 47.70 -24.76 2.55
CA HIS A 793 49.04 -24.78 1.95
C HIS A 793 48.95 -24.72 0.42
N ILE A 794 50.08 -24.51 -0.24
CA ILE A 794 50.16 -24.55 -1.70
C ILE A 794 50.46 -25.98 -2.15
N GLY A 795 49.64 -26.51 -3.06
CA GLY A 795 49.87 -27.78 -3.74
C GLY A 795 50.62 -27.64 -5.07
N ASN A 796 50.51 -28.66 -5.92
CA ASN A 796 51.17 -28.64 -7.23
C ASN A 796 50.66 -27.48 -8.10
N LEU A 797 51.56 -26.91 -8.91
CA LEU A 797 51.26 -25.81 -9.85
C LEU A 797 50.75 -24.51 -9.19
N GLY A 798 50.98 -24.31 -7.89
CA GLY A 798 50.55 -23.10 -7.20
C GLY A 798 49.07 -23.08 -6.82
N ALA A 799 48.37 -24.21 -6.92
CA ALA A 799 46.97 -24.34 -6.50
C ALA A 799 46.86 -24.31 -4.96
N LEU A 800 45.83 -23.65 -4.44
CA LEU A 800 45.55 -23.65 -3.00
C LEU A 800 44.98 -25.02 -2.60
N HIS A 801 45.58 -25.64 -1.58
CA HIS A 801 45.15 -26.92 -1.03
C HIS A 801 44.76 -26.74 0.43
N VAL A 802 43.77 -27.51 0.87
CA VAL A 802 43.35 -27.58 2.28
C VAL A 802 43.42 -29.02 2.74
N THR A 803 44.30 -29.31 3.69
CA THR A 803 44.32 -30.60 4.38
C THR A 803 43.43 -30.49 5.61
N VAL A 804 42.36 -31.29 5.67
CA VAL A 804 41.60 -31.43 6.91
C VAL A 804 42.09 -32.68 7.63
N MET A 805 42.48 -32.52 8.90
CA MET A 805 43.10 -33.59 9.68
C MET A 805 42.16 -34.80 9.77
N ASN A 806 42.74 -35.99 9.58
CA ASN A 806 42.04 -37.28 9.63
C ASN A 806 40.93 -37.48 8.59
N GLU A 807 40.91 -36.70 7.51
CA GLU A 807 39.88 -36.82 6.47
C GLU A 807 40.48 -36.88 5.06
N ALA A 808 40.88 -35.74 4.50
CA ALA A 808 41.32 -35.66 3.12
C ALA A 808 42.13 -34.39 2.84
N ILE A 809 42.84 -34.42 1.70
CA ILE A 809 43.48 -33.24 1.11
C ILE A 809 42.59 -32.79 -0.06
N TYR A 810 42.02 -31.59 0.06
CA TYR A 810 41.23 -30.96 -0.99
C TYR A 810 42.15 -30.07 -1.82
N GLY A 811 42.30 -30.40 -3.11
CA GLY A 811 43.11 -29.64 -4.07
C GLY A 811 42.28 -28.66 -4.90
N GLY A 812 42.92 -27.61 -5.42
CA GLY A 812 42.24 -26.63 -6.28
C GLY A 812 41.18 -25.80 -5.57
N VAL A 813 41.39 -25.52 -4.28
CA VAL A 813 40.45 -24.78 -3.44
C VAL A 813 40.50 -23.29 -3.77
N PHE A 814 39.38 -22.59 -3.61
CA PHE A 814 39.29 -21.14 -3.68
C PHE A 814 38.44 -20.61 -2.54
N ALA A 815 38.72 -19.37 -2.14
CA ALA A 815 38.03 -18.71 -1.04
C ALA A 815 36.88 -17.83 -1.55
N VAL A 816 35.77 -17.82 -0.80
CA VAL A 816 34.57 -17.02 -1.08
C VAL A 816 34.12 -16.34 0.23
N ARG A 817 33.92 -15.02 0.23
CA ARG A 817 33.36 -14.32 1.39
C ARG A 817 31.85 -14.57 1.45
N CYS A 818 31.33 -14.95 2.61
CA CYS A 818 29.88 -15.14 2.77
C CYS A 818 29.14 -13.80 2.84
N LEU A 819 29.76 -12.83 3.51
CA LEU A 819 29.29 -11.46 3.62
C LEU A 819 30.45 -10.53 3.23
N PRO A 820 30.74 -10.37 1.92
CA PRO A 820 31.89 -9.61 1.44
C PRO A 820 31.96 -8.19 1.96
N VAL A 821 30.81 -7.59 2.31
CA VAL A 821 30.69 -6.19 2.70
C VAL A 821 30.67 -6.02 4.21
N HIS A 822 29.92 -6.87 4.94
CA HIS A 822 29.84 -6.76 6.40
C HIS A 822 31.10 -7.29 7.10
N PHE A 823 31.74 -8.32 6.53
CA PHE A 823 32.78 -9.09 7.20
C PHE A 823 33.92 -9.46 6.25
N MET A 824 34.83 -8.53 5.96
CA MET A 824 35.90 -8.75 4.98
C MET A 824 36.89 -9.87 5.33
N ARG A 825 37.15 -10.09 6.63
CA ARG A 825 38.10 -11.11 7.13
C ARG A 825 37.44 -12.22 7.95
N LYS A 826 36.11 -12.19 8.08
CA LYS A 826 35.33 -13.17 8.84
C LYS A 826 34.38 -13.93 7.91
N TYR A 827 33.99 -15.13 8.30
CA TYR A 827 33.01 -15.94 7.57
C TYR A 827 33.39 -16.19 6.10
N ILE A 828 34.53 -16.84 5.90
CA ILE A 828 35.07 -17.20 4.58
C ILE A 828 34.78 -18.67 4.30
N SER A 829 34.11 -18.98 3.20
CA SER A 829 33.87 -20.35 2.72
C SER A 829 35.03 -20.77 1.81
N LEU A 830 35.63 -21.92 2.09
CA LEU A 830 36.63 -22.56 1.22
C LEU A 830 35.93 -23.62 0.38
N ARG A 831 36.06 -23.53 -0.95
CA ARG A 831 35.30 -24.35 -1.91
C ARG A 831 36.22 -24.92 -2.99
N TYR A 832 35.85 -26.04 -3.57
CA TYR A 832 36.52 -26.63 -4.73
C TYR A 832 35.50 -27.04 -5.79
N LEU A 833 35.96 -27.34 -7.00
CA LEU A 833 35.12 -27.89 -8.07
C LEU A 833 35.31 -29.41 -8.11
N ASP A 834 34.21 -30.16 -8.11
CA ASP A 834 34.24 -31.59 -8.36
C ASP A 834 34.45 -31.93 -9.86
N SER A 835 34.46 -33.21 -10.20
CA SER A 835 34.60 -33.71 -11.58
C SER A 835 33.49 -33.23 -12.52
N GLU A 836 32.32 -32.91 -11.98
CA GLU A 836 31.15 -32.41 -12.70
C GLU A 836 31.08 -30.87 -12.74
N LYS A 837 32.10 -30.20 -12.17
CA LYS A 837 32.21 -28.73 -12.04
C LYS A 837 31.17 -28.12 -11.09
N HIS A 838 30.67 -28.88 -10.13
CA HIS A 838 29.88 -28.34 -9.04
C HIS A 838 30.81 -27.71 -8.00
N GLU A 839 30.48 -26.49 -7.56
CA GLU A 839 31.15 -25.88 -6.41
C GLU A 839 30.70 -26.59 -5.12
N ILE A 840 31.64 -27.26 -4.45
CA ILE A 840 31.46 -27.95 -3.18
C ILE A 840 32.21 -27.22 -2.07
N GLU A 841 31.57 -27.04 -0.92
CA GLU A 841 32.19 -26.46 0.26
C GLU A 841 33.04 -27.47 1.04
N VAL A 842 34.30 -27.11 1.28
CA VAL A 842 35.22 -27.82 2.19
C VAL A 842 34.91 -27.45 3.64
N GLY A 843 34.70 -26.16 3.91
CA GLY A 843 34.31 -25.65 5.22
C GLY A 843 34.41 -24.12 5.33
N LEU A 844 34.07 -23.61 6.50
CA LEU A 844 33.95 -22.18 6.80
C LEU A 844 35.00 -21.74 7.83
N ILE A 845 35.62 -20.59 7.60
CA ILE A 845 36.53 -19.92 8.53
C ILE A 845 35.76 -18.83 9.26
N ARG A 846 35.75 -18.86 10.61
CA ARG A 846 35.13 -17.81 11.43
C ARG A 846 35.85 -16.48 11.30
N ASP A 847 37.16 -16.53 11.53
CA ASP A 847 38.01 -15.35 11.57
C ASP A 847 39.38 -15.70 10.99
N LEU A 848 39.75 -15.02 9.89
CA LEU A 848 41.03 -15.23 9.24
C LEU A 848 42.20 -14.78 10.11
N ASP A 849 41.98 -13.83 11.03
CA ASP A 849 43.04 -13.30 11.89
C ASP A 849 43.57 -14.33 12.90
N GLN A 850 42.80 -15.40 13.15
CA GLN A 850 43.18 -16.51 14.02
C GLN A 850 44.10 -17.53 13.32
N TRP A 851 44.30 -17.41 12.00
CA TRP A 851 45.11 -18.35 11.22
C TRP A 851 46.58 -17.96 11.14
N PRO A 852 47.51 -18.90 10.90
CA PRO A 852 48.92 -18.58 10.66
C PRO A 852 49.10 -17.59 9.50
N ALA A 853 50.10 -16.70 9.59
CA ALA A 853 50.33 -15.63 8.62
C ALA A 853 50.44 -16.12 7.16
N GLU A 854 51.00 -17.31 6.96
CA GLU A 854 51.09 -17.95 5.64
C GLU A 854 49.70 -18.29 5.08
N ALA A 855 48.84 -18.95 5.86
CA ALA A 855 47.46 -19.25 5.46
C ALA A 855 46.64 -17.97 5.22
N GLN A 856 46.82 -16.93 6.05
CA GLN A 856 46.18 -15.63 5.84
C GLN A 856 46.53 -15.04 4.48
N ARG A 857 47.82 -15.07 4.11
CA ARG A 857 48.30 -14.57 2.82
C ARG A 857 47.68 -15.35 1.66
N LEU A 858 47.72 -16.68 1.70
CA LEU A 858 47.20 -17.53 0.61
C LEU A 858 45.69 -17.36 0.40
N ILE A 859 44.91 -17.32 1.48
CA ILE A 859 43.46 -17.09 1.41
C ILE A 859 43.17 -15.69 0.88
N THR A 860 43.92 -14.68 1.32
CA THR A 860 43.74 -13.30 0.86
C THR A 860 44.05 -13.17 -0.64
N GLU A 861 45.13 -13.77 -1.12
CA GLU A 861 45.46 -13.82 -2.54
C GLU A 861 44.37 -14.53 -3.36
N SER A 862 43.78 -15.60 -2.84
CA SER A 862 42.63 -16.28 -3.47
C SER A 862 41.38 -15.38 -3.52
N LEU A 863 41.08 -14.67 -2.45
CA LEU A 863 39.96 -13.73 -2.39
C LEU A 863 40.12 -12.57 -3.38
N LEU A 864 41.32 -11.97 -3.46
CA LEU A 864 41.59 -10.85 -4.37
C LEU A 864 41.42 -11.23 -5.85
N LYS A 865 41.65 -12.50 -6.21
CA LYS A 865 41.38 -13.00 -7.57
C LYS A 865 39.89 -13.07 -7.90
N ARG A 866 39.01 -13.22 -6.90
CA ARG A 866 37.55 -13.34 -7.06
C ARG A 866 36.83 -12.00 -6.89
N TYR A 867 37.27 -11.16 -5.98
CA TYR A 867 36.63 -9.90 -5.63
C TYR A 867 37.44 -8.72 -6.14
N PHE A 868 37.00 -8.12 -7.24
CA PHE A 868 37.52 -6.85 -7.73
C PHE A 868 36.60 -5.71 -7.25
N VAL A 869 36.69 -5.40 -5.96
CA VAL A 869 35.91 -4.33 -5.31
C VAL A 869 36.89 -3.38 -4.64
N HIS A 870 36.86 -2.12 -5.04
CA HIS A 870 37.79 -1.11 -4.53
C HIS A 870 37.19 -0.36 -3.35
N THR A 871 37.96 -0.23 -2.28
CA THR A 871 37.54 0.57 -1.13
C THR A 871 37.92 2.01 -1.38
N ILE A 872 36.93 2.91 -1.42
CA ILE A 872 37.17 4.35 -1.52
C ILE A 872 37.73 4.83 -0.18
N THR A 873 38.95 5.37 -0.23
CA THR A 873 39.67 5.88 0.94
C THR A 873 39.50 7.39 1.09
N SER A 874 39.46 8.13 -0.02
CA SER A 874 39.19 9.57 -0.05
C SER A 874 38.38 9.98 -1.29
N ILE A 875 37.64 11.07 -1.18
CA ILE A 875 36.81 11.60 -2.27
C ILE A 875 37.32 12.99 -2.64
N ASN A 876 38.00 13.10 -3.77
CA ASN A 876 38.60 14.35 -4.22
C ASN A 876 37.53 15.27 -4.82
N ASN A 877 36.69 14.75 -5.71
CA ASN A 877 35.66 15.52 -6.40
C ASN A 877 34.47 14.64 -6.84
N ILE A 878 33.28 15.24 -6.95
CA ILE A 878 32.09 14.64 -7.56
C ILE A 878 31.45 15.68 -8.47
N GLU A 879 31.44 15.44 -9.78
CA GLU A 879 30.86 16.34 -10.78
C GLU A 879 29.58 15.78 -11.38
N VAL A 880 28.56 16.64 -11.54
CA VAL A 880 27.28 16.26 -12.17
C VAL A 880 27.35 16.51 -13.66
N PHE A 881 27.08 15.48 -14.45
CA PHE A 881 27.01 15.57 -15.91
C PHE A 881 25.76 14.86 -16.45
N ASN A 882 24.76 15.61 -16.94
CA ASN A 882 23.57 15.08 -17.63
C ASN A 882 22.87 13.88 -16.95
N GLY A 883 22.71 13.93 -15.62
CA GLY A 883 22.11 12.82 -14.85
C GLY A 883 23.08 11.69 -14.50
N TYR A 884 24.38 11.93 -14.64
CA TYR A 884 25.48 11.08 -14.17
C TYR A 884 26.32 11.84 -13.13
N LEU A 885 27.05 11.08 -12.31
CA LEU A 885 28.04 11.55 -11.36
C LEU A 885 29.42 11.03 -11.79
N ASN A 886 30.35 11.94 -12.03
CA ASN A 886 31.76 11.61 -12.23
C ASN A 886 32.46 11.68 -10.87
N PHE A 887 33.01 10.55 -10.44
CA PHE A 887 33.78 10.42 -9.22
C PHE A 887 35.26 10.58 -9.54
N ASP A 888 35.94 11.40 -8.75
CA ASP A 888 37.40 11.42 -8.63
C ASP A 888 37.74 11.03 -7.19
N VAL A 889 38.28 9.83 -7.02
CA VAL A 889 38.48 9.21 -5.72
C VAL A 889 39.83 8.53 -5.63
N GLU A 890 40.37 8.45 -4.41
CA GLU A 890 41.44 7.52 -4.10
C GLU A 890 40.84 6.21 -3.61
N THR A 891 41.43 5.10 -4.04
CA THR A 891 41.06 3.77 -3.59
C THR A 891 42.24 3.07 -2.92
N ASP A 892 42.00 1.88 -2.39
CA ASP A 892 43.04 0.99 -1.86
C ASP A 892 44.10 0.58 -2.91
N LEU A 893 43.83 0.73 -4.20
CA LEU A 893 44.78 0.45 -5.30
C LEU A 893 45.32 1.71 -6.00
N GLY A 894 44.94 2.90 -5.53
CA GLY A 894 45.36 4.20 -6.09
C GLY A 894 44.21 5.04 -6.67
N PRO A 895 44.54 6.14 -7.37
CA PRO A 895 43.57 7.10 -7.86
C PRO A 895 42.80 6.56 -9.06
N ILE A 896 41.49 6.82 -9.09
CA ILE A 896 40.62 6.43 -10.20
C ILE A 896 39.52 7.45 -10.43
N GLN A 897 39.14 7.59 -11.71
CA GLN A 897 37.96 8.33 -12.12
C GLN A 897 36.95 7.38 -12.76
N PHE A 898 35.69 7.46 -12.34
CA PHE A 898 34.62 6.63 -12.89
C PHE A 898 33.29 7.39 -12.96
N MET A 899 32.36 6.89 -13.76
CA MET A 899 31.06 7.52 -13.98
C MET A 899 29.92 6.63 -13.47
N MET A 900 29.00 7.19 -12.72
CA MET A 900 27.80 6.51 -12.21
C MET A 900 26.54 7.20 -12.74
N ARG A 901 25.48 6.44 -13.09
CA ARG A 901 24.14 7.06 -13.29
C ARG A 901 23.63 7.62 -11.97
N TRP A 902 23.13 8.85 -11.97
CA TRP A 902 22.61 9.52 -10.78
C TRP A 902 21.21 9.00 -10.41
N GLN A 903 21.16 7.74 -9.98
CA GLN A 903 19.94 7.01 -9.63
C GLN A 903 20.15 6.18 -8.37
N GLY A 904 19.09 6.02 -7.58
CA GLY A 904 19.16 5.35 -6.27
C GLY A 904 19.50 3.86 -6.33
N ASP A 905 19.32 3.22 -7.47
CA ASP A 905 19.67 1.82 -7.73
C ASP A 905 21.16 1.61 -8.04
N LYS A 906 21.96 2.67 -8.17
CA LYS A 906 23.42 2.57 -8.39
C LYS A 906 24.26 2.83 -7.15
N ALA A 907 23.65 3.36 -6.08
CA ALA A 907 24.29 3.45 -4.77
C ALA A 907 23.41 2.79 -3.71
N HIS A 908 23.76 1.56 -3.34
CA HIS A 908 23.00 0.76 -2.39
C HIS A 908 23.54 0.93 -0.98
N ASN A 909 22.64 0.91 0.01
CA ASN A 909 23.01 0.82 1.42
C ASN A 909 23.60 -0.56 1.71
N TYR A 910 24.69 -0.59 2.48
CA TYR A 910 25.31 -1.81 2.97
C TYR A 910 25.81 -1.61 4.40
N GLY A 911 25.59 -2.59 5.28
CA GLY A 911 26.05 -2.53 6.67
C GLY A 911 25.51 -1.35 7.48
N HIS A 912 26.16 -1.06 8.61
CA HIS A 912 25.90 0.13 9.43
C HIS A 912 26.59 1.36 8.83
N GLY A 913 25.96 2.00 7.83
CA GLY A 913 26.40 3.29 7.29
C GLY A 913 27.30 3.24 6.05
N GLY A 914 27.52 2.05 5.47
CA GLY A 914 28.31 1.87 4.24
C GLY A 914 27.48 2.03 2.96
N LYS A 915 28.17 2.26 1.84
CA LYS A 915 27.59 2.40 0.50
C LYS A 915 28.39 1.60 -0.52
N MET A 916 27.71 0.85 -1.38
CA MET A 916 28.33 0.30 -2.59
C MET A 916 27.84 1.07 -3.81
N ILE A 917 28.80 1.55 -4.58
CA ILE A 917 28.61 2.34 -5.78
C ILE A 917 28.89 1.43 -6.97
N ILE A 918 28.00 1.46 -7.95
CA ILE A 918 28.13 0.68 -9.19
C ILE A 918 28.24 1.68 -10.35
N ASP A 919 29.38 1.68 -11.02
CA ASP A 919 29.61 2.57 -12.16
C ASP A 919 28.84 2.11 -13.42
N THR A 920 29.03 2.80 -14.54
CA THR A 920 28.39 2.46 -15.82
C THR A 920 28.87 1.15 -16.43
N ASP A 921 30.07 0.69 -16.07
CA ASP A 921 30.71 -0.53 -16.54
C ASP A 921 30.51 -1.70 -15.56
N GLU A 922 29.65 -1.51 -14.55
CA GLU A 922 29.34 -2.44 -13.47
C GLU A 922 30.50 -2.75 -12.51
N ASN A 923 31.56 -1.94 -12.54
CA ASN A 923 32.59 -1.96 -11.51
C ASN A 923 32.02 -1.46 -10.19
N ARG A 924 32.56 -1.98 -9.09
CA ARG A 924 32.00 -1.78 -7.76
C ARG A 924 33.01 -1.11 -6.84
N TYR A 925 32.56 -0.04 -6.21
CA TYR A 925 33.34 0.73 -5.26
C TYR A 925 32.63 0.75 -3.91
N LEU A 926 33.35 0.44 -2.85
CA LEU A 926 32.83 0.37 -1.50
C LEU A 926 33.27 1.59 -0.69
N VAL A 927 32.30 2.30 -0.10
CA VAL A 927 32.52 3.23 0.99
C VAL A 927 32.14 2.48 2.27
N PRO A 928 33.10 2.02 3.09
CA PRO A 928 32.82 1.14 4.23
C PRO A 928 31.92 1.81 5.28
N ASP A 929 32.10 3.10 5.48
CA ASP A 929 31.37 3.91 6.43
C ASP A 929 31.43 5.37 6.00
N VAL A 930 30.27 5.95 5.64
CA VAL A 930 30.15 7.34 5.21
C VAL A 930 30.50 8.31 6.36
N ASP A 931 30.35 7.87 7.62
CA ASP A 931 30.64 8.70 8.81
C ASP A 931 32.14 8.78 9.12
N LYS A 932 32.95 7.87 8.57
CA LYS A 932 34.43 7.91 8.68
C LYS A 932 35.11 8.80 7.66
N LEU A 933 34.37 9.26 6.63
CA LEU A 933 34.88 10.26 5.70
C LEU A 933 35.13 11.59 6.41
N SER A 934 36.10 12.37 5.95
CA SER A 934 36.31 13.73 6.47
C SER A 934 35.04 14.57 6.28
N GLU A 935 34.85 15.61 7.09
CA GLU A 935 33.62 16.41 7.04
C GLU A 935 33.37 17.03 5.64
N SER A 936 34.44 17.42 4.94
CA SER A 936 34.38 17.91 3.56
C SER A 936 33.93 16.84 2.57
N GLU A 937 34.50 15.64 2.65
CA GLU A 937 34.18 14.51 1.77
C GLU A 937 32.77 14.00 2.04
N ARG A 938 32.41 13.86 3.31
CA ARG A 938 31.07 13.45 3.74
C ARG A 938 30.02 14.42 3.21
N ARG A 939 30.25 15.74 3.33
CA ARG A 939 29.35 16.75 2.74
C ARG A 939 29.28 16.65 1.22
N LEU A 940 30.42 16.45 0.54
CA LEU A 940 30.47 16.32 -0.92
C LEU A 940 29.72 15.07 -1.40
N PHE A 941 29.91 13.96 -0.71
CA PHE A 941 29.24 12.70 -0.96
C PHE A 941 27.74 12.81 -0.69
N LEU A 942 27.33 13.23 0.51
CA LEU A 942 25.93 13.37 0.89
C LEU A 942 25.17 14.45 0.10
N ARG A 943 25.88 15.40 -0.52
CA ARG A 943 25.28 16.36 -1.45
C ARG A 943 24.72 15.69 -2.70
N HIS A 944 25.34 14.61 -3.17
CA HIS A 944 24.97 13.92 -4.41
C HIS A 944 24.31 12.56 -4.15
N ILE A 945 24.76 11.81 -3.14
CA ILE A 945 24.23 10.52 -2.71
C ILE A 945 23.63 10.69 -1.31
N TYR A 946 22.33 10.99 -1.26
CA TYR A 946 21.61 11.31 -0.02
C TYR A 946 20.55 10.28 0.39
N TRP A 947 20.20 9.37 -0.52
CA TRP A 947 19.17 8.33 -0.32
C TRP A 947 19.66 7.16 0.52
#